data_AF-A0A8H5P6N4-F1
#
_entry.id   AF-A0A8H5P6N4-F1
#
_cell.length_a   1.000
_cell.length_b   1.000
_cell.length_c   1.000
_cell.angle_alpha   90.00
_cell.angle_beta   90.00
_cell.angle_gamma   90.00
#
_symmetry.space_group_name_H-M   'P 1'
#
loop_
_entity.id
_entity.type
_entity.pdbx_description
1 polymer ?
#
loop_
_entity_poly.entity_id
_entity_poly.type
_entity_poly.pdbx_seq_one_letter_code
_entity_poly.pdbx_strand_id
1 'polypeptide(L)'
;MRLTTISLALQSIGLISARAISHPGLRVETFINHGSSFDMVSSLIIGSQAAVLIDLPMAIEGAEALADWVRNTTDKPLVAAFTTHFHPDHYLSGGALLSRFPEAKYYANSKAAAEIKKEAAHKVQLMKGVLGEKSIVNKVHLPTPYDFSFFTLPGDEATPIHFLNPLTGDTVDETLFWIPSIKTLIAGDSVYGHDMHLWLADSLTKALTESWLSTLDLIDYLKPNAVIPGHSLSNKKFGCSIDVDHTRTYLKYWQNEIEAKGLDHFTPQAIFDKFNKQFPDLLNLNSSTSAFLLNSTAEQFGRGGTRQVHYINLAAYTDATSRKAAIRKQPNSTAAALQSQVQSLETSLDEAQQRIKELEERLTQKGSSQIDQPQQGGYDVSYSGRNSLDSGLELPPQHEVLSGVNKFLATFNTILPLFHPQKLLSGVNVWYEQPHQRDTSTWAAINVVLSLAYRHIPDEEKPPNYSTLHFMNKAQSVLNDIMLGDSSLLDVQTIVGMVLLLQATSDLKPASALIPIALRLARGLRLHSRSNMDHLSPSEALERDRVFWIAYILDRDISMRTKLPPIQSQNDISIDWPSATPADGAGMLYTAGNSSSFNFFLSRVQLAHIQGQVYEAMLSKSPTASDVYVRLDNVARIHQTLDHWLAHIPFEFSPNAVTQSGNANLQRAFGVLYSSHLTCRSVVCKAHAMEAQWIPSLQDFGRKAVEQGLATAPRLPVGWHKLVHESRDYMELFVAINRKDPAFIW
;
A
#
# COMPACT_ATOMS: atom_id res chain seq x y z
N MET A 1 2.33 -59.07 -47.51
CA MET A 1 0.98 -59.14 -46.92
C MET A 1 0.59 -57.72 -46.49
N ARG A 2 -0.32 -57.04 -47.21
CA ARG A 2 -0.83 -55.64 -47.01
C ARG A 2 0.26 -54.56 -46.81
N LEU A 3 0.67 -53.72 -47.78
CA LEU A 3 -0.06 -52.81 -48.69
C LEU A 3 -1.00 -51.79 -47.99
N THR A 4 -0.49 -50.56 -47.78
CA THR A 4 -1.19 -49.30 -48.11
C THR A 4 -0.22 -48.13 -48.35
N THR A 5 -0.21 -47.67 -49.60
CA THR A 5 0.22 -46.37 -50.14
C THR A 5 -0.64 -45.20 -49.55
N ILE A 6 -0.42 -43.88 -49.74
CA ILE A 6 0.11 -43.11 -50.90
C ILE A 6 0.63 -41.69 -50.52
N SER A 7 1.29 -41.08 -51.51
CA SER A 7 1.97 -39.78 -51.66
C SER A 7 1.39 -38.43 -51.14
N LEU A 8 2.34 -37.50 -50.97
CA LEU A 8 2.35 -36.03 -51.26
C LEU A 8 1.04 -35.22 -51.34
N ALA A 9 1.06 -34.07 -50.66
CA ALA A 9 0.55 -32.81 -51.19
C ALA A 9 1.39 -31.61 -50.68
N LEU A 10 2.29 -31.08 -51.52
CA LEU A 10 2.75 -29.70 -51.39
C LEU A 10 1.63 -28.80 -51.94
N GLN A 11 1.06 -27.93 -51.11
CA GLN A 11 0.26 -26.81 -51.60
C GLN A 11 0.73 -25.49 -50.99
N SER A 12 1.06 -24.59 -51.89
CA SER A 12 1.37 -23.19 -51.64
C SER A 12 0.19 -22.47 -51.00
N ILE A 13 0.38 -21.96 -49.78
CA ILE A 13 -0.34 -20.78 -49.31
C ILE A 13 0.58 -19.60 -49.60
N GLY A 14 0.10 -18.67 -50.43
CA GLY A 14 0.93 -17.58 -50.93
C GLY A 14 1.41 -16.64 -49.82
N LEU A 15 2.54 -15.97 -50.06
CA LEU A 15 2.84 -14.73 -49.36
C LEU A 15 1.75 -13.72 -49.68
N ILE A 16 0.72 -13.66 -48.83
CA ILE A 16 0.06 -12.39 -48.56
C ILE A 16 1.17 -11.52 -47.98
N SER A 17 1.73 -10.66 -48.82
CA SER A 17 2.40 -9.46 -48.34
C SER A 17 1.37 -8.72 -47.53
N ALA A 18 1.39 -8.94 -46.22
CA ALA A 18 0.75 -8.06 -45.28
C ALA A 18 1.44 -6.72 -45.48
N ARG A 19 0.82 -5.87 -46.32
CA ARG A 19 0.99 -4.43 -46.19
C ARG A 19 0.84 -4.19 -44.70
N ALA A 20 1.93 -3.76 -44.06
CA ALA A 20 1.83 -3.11 -42.78
C ALA A 20 0.96 -1.88 -43.03
N ILE A 21 -0.36 -2.05 -42.84
CA ILE A 21 -1.28 -0.94 -42.70
C ILE A 21 -0.75 -0.26 -41.46
N SER A 22 0.01 0.82 -41.65
CA SER A 22 0.48 1.66 -40.57
C SER A 22 -0.76 2.20 -39.89
N HIS A 23 -1.20 1.52 -38.83
CA HIS A 23 -2.27 2.01 -38.01
C HIS A 23 -1.77 3.35 -37.47
N PRO A 24 -2.52 4.46 -37.63
CA PRO A 24 -2.16 5.68 -36.94
C PRO A 24 -2.14 5.32 -35.46
N GLY A 25 -0.97 5.46 -34.82
CA GLY A 25 -0.82 5.12 -33.42
C GLY A 25 -1.74 5.96 -32.54
N LEU A 26 -1.89 5.56 -31.28
CA LEU A 26 -2.67 6.29 -30.28
C LEU A 26 -2.49 7.81 -30.41
N ARG A 27 -3.58 8.56 -30.43
CA ARG A 27 -3.55 10.03 -30.32
C ARG A 27 -4.31 10.47 -29.07
N VAL A 28 -3.96 11.65 -28.57
CA VAL A 28 -4.71 12.30 -27.49
C VAL A 28 -5.21 13.64 -27.99
N GLU A 29 -6.51 13.87 -27.84
CA GLU A 29 -7.16 15.15 -28.08
C GLU A 29 -7.65 15.72 -26.75
N THR A 30 -7.71 17.04 -26.61
CA THR A 30 -7.96 17.70 -25.32
C THR A 30 -9.03 18.78 -25.41
N PHE A 31 -9.94 18.78 -24.45
CA PHE A 31 -11.05 19.72 -24.32
C PHE A 31 -10.96 20.48 -23.00
N ILE A 32 -11.16 21.80 -23.02
CA ILE A 32 -11.13 22.64 -21.83
C ILE A 32 -12.56 22.93 -21.38
N ASN A 33 -12.88 22.55 -20.15
CA ASN A 33 -14.20 22.71 -19.55
C ASN A 33 -14.33 24.10 -18.92
N HIS A 34 -14.48 25.12 -19.77
CA HIS A 34 -14.48 26.53 -19.39
C HIS A 34 -15.51 26.91 -18.30
N GLY A 35 -15.17 27.92 -17.49
CA GLY A 35 -16.10 28.58 -16.57
C GLY A 35 -16.47 27.70 -15.37
N SER A 36 -17.71 27.20 -15.32
CA SER A 36 -18.28 26.45 -14.18
C SER A 36 -17.64 25.08 -13.92
N SER A 37 -16.58 24.71 -14.64
CA SER A 37 -15.73 23.54 -14.39
C SER A 37 -14.25 23.92 -14.41
N PHE A 38 -13.96 25.15 -13.99
CA PHE A 38 -12.63 25.68 -13.67
C PHE A 38 -11.58 25.52 -14.77
N ASP A 39 -11.97 25.55 -16.06
CA ASP A 39 -11.05 25.34 -17.18
C ASP A 39 -10.25 24.01 -17.08
N MET A 40 -10.84 23.00 -16.45
CA MET A 40 -10.29 21.65 -16.32
C MET A 40 -10.15 20.99 -17.71
N VAL A 41 -9.05 20.27 -17.93
CA VAL A 41 -8.68 19.66 -19.22
C VAL A 41 -9.07 18.18 -19.29
N SER A 42 -10.19 17.89 -19.94
CA SER A 42 -10.56 16.51 -20.30
C SER A 42 -9.68 16.01 -21.46
N SER A 43 -9.19 14.78 -21.36
CA SER A 43 -8.28 14.17 -22.35
C SER A 43 -8.88 12.91 -22.98
N LEU A 44 -9.06 12.89 -24.29
CA LEU A 44 -9.60 11.76 -25.06
C LEU A 44 -8.46 11.00 -25.74
N ILE A 45 -8.16 9.80 -25.24
CA ILE A 45 -7.20 8.86 -25.83
C ILE A 45 -7.93 8.05 -26.90
N ILE A 46 -7.47 8.12 -28.15
CA ILE A 46 -8.14 7.52 -29.32
C ILE A 46 -7.20 6.51 -29.95
N GLY A 47 -7.65 5.26 -30.03
CA GLY A 47 -7.00 4.16 -30.73
C GLY A 47 -7.66 3.82 -32.05
N SER A 48 -7.29 2.66 -32.58
CA SER A 48 -7.75 2.11 -33.86
C SER A 48 -9.22 1.66 -33.86
N GLN A 49 -9.70 1.07 -32.74
CA GLN A 49 -11.08 0.54 -32.64
C GLN A 49 -11.91 1.16 -31.50
N ALA A 50 -11.30 1.89 -30.56
CA ALA A 50 -11.99 2.43 -29.38
C ALA A 50 -11.34 3.74 -28.88
N ALA A 51 -12.03 4.45 -28.00
CA ALA A 51 -11.52 5.61 -27.28
C ALA A 51 -11.79 5.52 -25.78
N VAL A 52 -10.98 6.24 -24.98
CA VAL A 52 -11.12 6.39 -23.53
C VAL A 52 -10.96 7.86 -23.15
N LEU A 53 -11.84 8.34 -22.25
CA LEU A 53 -11.86 9.72 -21.77
C LEU A 53 -11.26 9.80 -20.35
N ILE A 54 -10.42 10.79 -20.09
CA ILE A 54 -9.89 11.12 -18.77
C ILE A 54 -10.49 12.47 -18.34
N ASP A 55 -10.99 12.49 -17.10
CA ASP A 55 -11.67 13.56 -16.36
C ASP A 55 -12.98 14.10 -16.94
N LEU A 56 -13.95 14.33 -16.04
CA LEU A 56 -15.35 14.63 -16.35
C LEU A 56 -15.80 15.90 -15.60
N PRO A 57 -16.41 16.90 -16.26
CA PRO A 57 -16.63 18.22 -15.69
C PRO A 57 -17.60 18.27 -14.50
N MET A 58 -17.45 19.34 -13.71
CA MET A 58 -18.31 19.63 -12.55
C MET A 58 -19.77 19.88 -12.93
N ALA A 59 -20.00 20.59 -14.04
CA ALA A 59 -21.31 21.11 -14.44
C ALA A 59 -21.96 20.31 -15.57
N ILE A 60 -23.29 20.24 -15.57
CA ILE A 60 -24.09 19.49 -16.56
C ILE A 60 -23.86 20.04 -17.97
N GLU A 61 -23.85 21.36 -18.12
CA GLU A 61 -23.68 22.03 -19.41
C GLU A 61 -22.29 21.73 -20.01
N GLY A 62 -21.26 21.63 -19.15
CA GLY A 62 -19.93 21.18 -19.54
C GLY A 62 -19.92 19.70 -19.94
N ALA A 63 -20.61 18.84 -19.19
CA ALA A 63 -20.71 17.40 -19.47
C ALA A 63 -21.44 17.11 -20.80
N GLU A 64 -22.46 17.90 -21.14
CA GLU A 64 -23.15 17.84 -22.43
C GLU A 64 -22.25 18.33 -23.58
N ALA A 65 -21.58 19.47 -23.41
CA ALA A 65 -20.67 20.02 -24.41
C ALA A 65 -19.48 19.08 -24.68
N LEU A 66 -18.89 18.48 -23.64
CA LEU A 66 -17.84 17.48 -23.76
C LEU A 66 -18.35 16.20 -24.46
N ALA A 67 -19.55 15.74 -24.15
CA ALA A 67 -20.14 14.58 -24.83
C ALA A 67 -20.36 14.80 -26.33
N ASP A 68 -20.80 16.00 -26.72
CA ASP A 68 -20.95 16.38 -28.12
C ASP A 68 -19.58 16.57 -28.79
N TRP A 69 -18.60 17.13 -28.11
CA TRP A 69 -17.22 17.23 -28.61
C TRP A 69 -16.58 15.85 -28.84
N VAL A 70 -16.74 14.89 -27.92
CA VAL A 70 -16.24 13.51 -28.10
C VAL A 70 -16.82 12.88 -29.38
N ARG A 71 -18.14 13.00 -29.59
CA ARG A 71 -18.83 12.49 -30.79
C ARG A 71 -18.39 13.17 -32.09
N ASN A 72 -18.01 14.45 -32.03
CA ASN A 72 -17.49 15.18 -33.18
C ASN A 72 -16.00 14.92 -33.46
N THR A 73 -15.26 14.41 -32.47
CA THR A 73 -13.79 14.22 -32.53
C THR A 73 -13.39 12.82 -33.00
N THR A 74 -14.26 11.81 -32.83
CA THR A 74 -13.98 10.44 -33.27
C THR A 74 -15.23 9.62 -33.59
N ASP A 75 -15.10 8.73 -34.56
CA ASP A 75 -16.04 7.65 -34.89
C ASP A 75 -15.93 6.43 -33.95
N LYS A 76 -14.90 6.38 -33.09
CA LYS A 76 -14.63 5.23 -32.23
C LYS A 76 -15.56 5.21 -31.01
N PRO A 77 -16.06 4.03 -30.58
CA PRO A 77 -16.84 3.90 -29.36
C PRO A 77 -16.00 4.32 -28.14
N LEU A 78 -16.59 5.14 -27.27
CA LEU A 78 -16.07 5.43 -25.95
C LEU A 78 -16.32 4.22 -25.05
N VAL A 79 -15.28 3.44 -24.73
CA VAL A 79 -15.41 2.17 -23.99
C VAL A 79 -15.19 2.32 -22.49
N ALA A 80 -14.48 3.38 -22.07
CA ALA A 80 -14.35 3.73 -20.66
C ALA A 80 -14.10 5.24 -20.47
N ALA A 81 -14.40 5.71 -19.26
CA ALA A 81 -13.95 6.98 -18.73
C ALA A 81 -13.18 6.75 -17.42
N PHE A 82 -12.22 7.61 -17.11
CA PHE A 82 -11.48 7.62 -15.86
C PHE A 82 -11.51 8.99 -15.22
N THR A 83 -11.41 9.04 -13.90
CA THR A 83 -11.09 10.25 -13.14
C THR A 83 -9.73 10.11 -12.44
N THR A 84 -8.95 11.18 -12.44
CA THR A 84 -7.59 11.30 -11.88
C THR A 84 -7.59 11.23 -10.35
N HIS A 85 -8.32 12.13 -9.67
CA HIS A 85 -8.41 12.28 -8.21
C HIS A 85 -9.83 12.71 -7.74
N PHE A 86 -10.04 12.95 -6.44
CA PHE A 86 -11.39 13.14 -5.86
C PHE A 86 -12.00 14.55 -5.93
N HIS A 87 -11.42 15.53 -6.63
CA HIS A 87 -11.99 16.89 -6.65
C HIS A 87 -13.25 16.97 -7.55
N PRO A 88 -14.27 17.75 -7.16
CA PRO A 88 -15.60 17.70 -7.77
C PRO A 88 -15.59 18.02 -9.27
N ASP A 89 -14.69 18.87 -9.72
CA ASP A 89 -14.56 19.28 -11.10
C ASP A 89 -14.00 18.22 -12.07
N HIS A 90 -13.49 17.11 -11.54
CA HIS A 90 -13.02 15.96 -12.31
C HIS A 90 -14.02 14.78 -12.34
N TYR A 91 -15.16 14.85 -11.63
CA TYR A 91 -16.21 13.81 -11.68
C TYR A 91 -17.68 14.24 -11.58
N LEU A 92 -18.02 15.39 -10.97
CA LEU A 92 -19.32 15.57 -10.30
C LEU A 92 -20.53 15.38 -11.23
N SER A 93 -20.49 15.97 -12.42
CA SER A 93 -21.55 15.82 -13.44
C SER A 93 -21.24 14.79 -14.53
N GLY A 94 -20.23 13.94 -14.33
CA GLY A 94 -19.86 12.87 -15.26
C GLY A 94 -21.00 11.90 -15.60
N GLY A 95 -21.99 11.75 -14.71
CA GLY A 95 -23.22 10.99 -15.00
C GLY A 95 -24.05 11.54 -16.17
N ALA A 96 -24.03 12.86 -16.42
CA ALA A 96 -24.70 13.46 -17.57
C ALA A 96 -23.99 13.07 -18.88
N LEU A 97 -22.66 13.11 -18.91
CA LEU A 97 -21.86 12.63 -20.05
C LEU A 97 -22.07 11.13 -20.29
N LEU A 98 -21.95 10.30 -19.25
CA LEU A 98 -22.06 8.84 -19.36
C LEU A 98 -23.45 8.38 -19.84
N SER A 99 -24.51 9.18 -19.61
CA SER A 99 -25.84 8.93 -20.19
C SER A 99 -25.84 8.93 -21.73
N ARG A 100 -24.89 9.64 -22.35
CA ARG A 100 -24.69 9.71 -23.81
C ARG A 100 -23.82 8.56 -24.34
N PHE A 101 -23.20 7.76 -23.47
CA PHE A 101 -22.31 6.64 -23.78
C PHE A 101 -22.56 5.46 -22.81
N PRO A 102 -23.74 4.80 -22.86
CA PRO A 102 -24.18 3.85 -21.83
C PRO A 102 -23.35 2.57 -21.70
N GLU A 103 -22.49 2.27 -22.68
CA GLU A 103 -21.55 1.14 -22.65
C GLU A 103 -20.20 1.50 -22.01
N ALA A 104 -19.91 2.79 -21.81
CA ALA A 104 -18.65 3.25 -21.24
C ALA A 104 -18.56 2.92 -19.74
N LYS A 105 -17.54 2.16 -19.35
CA LYS A 105 -17.27 1.87 -17.94
C LYS A 105 -16.56 3.06 -17.28
N TYR A 106 -16.97 3.44 -16.07
CA TYR A 106 -16.37 4.57 -15.37
C TYR A 106 -15.51 4.12 -14.19
N TYR A 107 -14.28 4.64 -14.11
CA TYR A 107 -13.26 4.18 -13.17
C TYR A 107 -12.52 5.33 -12.46
N ALA A 108 -11.96 5.03 -11.29
CA ALA A 108 -10.97 5.84 -10.60
C ALA A 108 -10.09 4.91 -9.76
N ASN A 109 -9.00 5.43 -9.19
CA ASN A 109 -8.19 4.64 -8.27
C ASN A 109 -8.96 4.38 -6.95
N SER A 110 -8.55 3.36 -6.20
CA SER A 110 -9.27 2.94 -4.99
C SER A 110 -9.39 3.99 -3.87
N LYS A 111 -8.48 4.97 -3.78
CA LYS A 111 -8.60 6.08 -2.82
C LYS A 111 -9.61 7.11 -3.32
N ALA A 112 -9.46 7.60 -4.55
CA ALA A 112 -10.37 8.57 -5.17
C ALA A 112 -11.81 8.06 -5.16
N ALA A 113 -12.05 6.81 -5.58
CA ALA A 113 -13.37 6.21 -5.57
C ALA A 113 -14.01 6.13 -4.16
N ALA A 114 -13.20 5.98 -3.10
CA ALA A 114 -13.68 5.95 -1.72
C ALA A 114 -14.05 7.35 -1.20
N GLU A 115 -13.22 8.35 -1.46
CA GLU A 115 -13.46 9.74 -1.01
C GLU A 115 -14.57 10.40 -1.84
N ILE A 116 -14.62 10.19 -3.16
CA ILE A 116 -15.76 10.55 -4.02
C ILE A 116 -17.06 9.97 -3.46
N LYS A 117 -17.09 8.68 -3.10
CA LYS A 117 -18.29 8.03 -2.53
C LYS A 117 -18.72 8.63 -1.18
N LYS A 118 -17.78 9.12 -0.38
CA LYS A 118 -18.00 9.72 0.94
C LYS A 118 -18.48 11.16 0.85
N GLU A 119 -17.89 11.96 -0.04
CA GLU A 119 -18.16 13.40 -0.15
C GLU A 119 -19.24 13.78 -1.17
N ALA A 120 -19.51 12.95 -2.19
CA ALA A 120 -20.36 13.29 -3.34
C ALA A 120 -21.70 13.95 -2.99
N ALA A 121 -22.43 13.43 -1.99
CA ALA A 121 -23.72 13.99 -1.60
C ALA A 121 -23.60 15.43 -1.05
N HIS A 122 -22.57 15.68 -0.24
CA HIS A 122 -22.29 17.01 0.32
C HIS A 122 -21.76 17.96 -0.77
N LYS A 123 -20.85 17.50 -1.64
CA LYS A 123 -20.33 18.30 -2.77
C LYS A 123 -21.45 18.68 -3.75
N VAL A 124 -22.39 17.79 -4.06
CA VAL A 124 -23.59 18.13 -4.85
C VAL A 124 -24.38 19.25 -4.19
N GLN A 125 -24.68 19.16 -2.90
CA GLN A 125 -25.46 20.19 -2.20
C GLN A 125 -24.73 21.54 -2.15
N LEU A 126 -23.42 21.52 -1.87
CA LEU A 126 -22.57 22.71 -1.86
C LEU A 126 -22.52 23.37 -3.25
N MET A 127 -22.23 22.61 -4.29
CA MET A 127 -22.09 23.15 -5.65
C MET A 127 -23.42 23.61 -6.24
N LYS A 128 -24.56 23.02 -5.85
CA LYS A 128 -25.89 23.56 -6.18
C LYS A 128 -26.13 24.94 -5.56
N GLY A 129 -25.64 25.18 -4.35
CA GLY A 129 -25.68 26.50 -3.72
C GLY A 129 -24.81 27.55 -4.41
N VAL A 130 -23.72 27.13 -5.06
CA VAL A 130 -22.76 28.03 -5.76
C VAL A 130 -23.13 28.26 -7.22
N LEU A 131 -23.43 27.20 -7.98
CA LEU A 131 -23.65 27.22 -9.43
C LEU A 131 -25.14 27.14 -9.82
N GLY A 132 -26.02 26.89 -8.86
CA GLY A 132 -27.46 26.79 -9.07
C GLY A 132 -27.96 25.35 -9.25
N GLU A 133 -29.21 25.13 -8.82
CA GLU A 133 -29.87 23.81 -8.75
C GLU A 133 -29.89 23.03 -10.07
N LYS A 134 -29.85 23.74 -11.22
CA LYS A 134 -29.97 23.15 -12.57
C LYS A 134 -28.66 22.74 -13.20
N SER A 135 -27.52 23.25 -12.73
CA SER A 135 -26.22 23.04 -13.37
C SER A 135 -25.42 21.89 -12.75
N ILE A 136 -25.92 21.28 -11.66
CA ILE A 136 -25.28 20.16 -10.95
C ILE A 136 -26.24 18.97 -10.85
N VAL A 137 -25.75 17.76 -11.12
CA VAL A 137 -26.56 16.53 -11.06
C VAL A 137 -27.16 16.26 -9.68
N ASN A 138 -28.37 15.69 -9.66
CA ASN A 138 -29.02 15.24 -8.42
C ASN A 138 -28.33 14.04 -7.75
N LYS A 139 -27.62 13.23 -8.54
CA LYS A 139 -26.93 12.01 -8.08
C LYS A 139 -25.68 11.80 -8.92
N VAL A 140 -24.53 11.76 -8.26
CA VAL A 140 -23.25 11.42 -8.86
C VAL A 140 -23.27 9.98 -9.35
N HIS A 141 -22.72 9.74 -10.55
CA HIS A 141 -22.38 8.41 -11.03
C HIS A 141 -21.01 8.05 -10.46
N LEU A 142 -20.95 7.12 -9.50
CA LEU A 142 -19.70 6.82 -8.77
C LEU A 142 -18.74 5.99 -9.66
N PRO A 143 -17.42 6.29 -9.64
CA PRO A 143 -16.44 5.48 -10.34
C PRO A 143 -16.26 4.10 -9.68
N THR A 144 -16.02 3.08 -10.50
CA THR A 144 -15.59 1.77 -10.02
C THR A 144 -14.09 1.82 -9.70
N PRO A 145 -13.63 1.35 -8.51
CA PRO A 145 -12.21 1.26 -8.25
C PRO A 145 -11.56 0.24 -9.19
N TYR A 146 -10.52 0.63 -9.91
CA TYR A 146 -9.70 -0.31 -10.67
C TYR A 146 -8.62 -0.97 -9.80
N ASP A 147 -8.22 -2.20 -10.15
CA ASP A 147 -7.20 -3.02 -9.51
C ASP A 147 -5.99 -3.33 -10.42
N PHE A 148 -6.03 -2.88 -11.67
CA PHE A 148 -4.96 -3.00 -12.67
C PHE A 148 -4.05 -1.76 -12.73
N SER A 149 -2.82 -1.92 -13.25
CA SER A 149 -1.81 -0.84 -13.34
C SER A 149 -1.62 -0.26 -14.75
N PHE A 150 -2.34 -0.79 -15.75
CA PHE A 150 -2.35 -0.29 -17.12
C PHE A 150 -3.59 -0.82 -17.84
N PHE A 151 -3.95 -0.21 -18.97
CA PHE A 151 -4.91 -0.79 -19.91
C PHE A 151 -4.42 -0.67 -21.36
N THR A 152 -5.08 -1.39 -22.26
CA THR A 152 -4.89 -1.29 -23.72
C THR A 152 -6.23 -1.02 -24.37
N LEU A 153 -6.23 -0.31 -25.52
CA LEU A 153 -7.43 -0.20 -26.36
C LEU A 153 -7.50 -1.39 -27.32
N PRO A 154 -8.70 -1.90 -27.66
CA PRO A 154 -8.87 -2.92 -28.69
C PRO A 154 -8.24 -2.50 -30.02
N GLY A 155 -7.42 -3.38 -30.60
CA GLY A 155 -6.61 -3.14 -31.80
C GLY A 155 -5.26 -2.43 -31.55
N ASP A 156 -4.99 -2.01 -30.31
CA ASP A 156 -3.78 -1.31 -29.88
C ASP A 156 -3.12 -2.01 -28.68
N GLU A 157 -3.24 -3.34 -28.60
CA GLU A 157 -2.75 -4.16 -27.48
C GLU A 157 -1.23 -4.09 -27.27
N ALA A 158 -0.48 -3.70 -28.30
CA ALA A 158 0.97 -3.51 -28.25
C ALA A 158 1.40 -2.16 -27.61
N THR A 159 0.47 -1.24 -27.34
CA THR A 159 0.75 0.11 -26.84
C THR A 159 -0.03 0.43 -25.56
N PRO A 160 0.36 -0.16 -24.41
CA PRO A 160 -0.34 0.05 -23.14
C PRO A 160 -0.27 1.49 -22.62
N ILE A 161 -1.36 1.92 -22.00
CA ILE A 161 -1.46 3.16 -21.22
C ILE A 161 -1.27 2.78 -19.75
N HIS A 162 -0.20 3.28 -19.12
CA HIS A 162 0.17 2.96 -17.75
C HIS A 162 -0.40 3.96 -16.74
N PHE A 163 -0.82 3.46 -15.58
CA PHE A 163 -1.17 4.29 -14.43
C PHE A 163 0.06 4.51 -13.57
N LEU A 164 0.29 5.77 -13.18
CA LEU A 164 1.30 6.15 -12.19
C LEU A 164 0.55 6.73 -11.00
N ASN A 165 0.30 5.89 -9.99
CA ASN A 165 -0.62 6.20 -8.90
C ASN A 165 -0.36 5.34 -7.64
N PRO A 166 -0.90 5.75 -6.47
CA PRO A 166 -1.32 7.12 -6.16
C PRO A 166 -0.08 8.02 -6.02
N LEU A 167 -0.10 9.17 -6.70
CA LEU A 167 0.92 10.20 -6.59
C LEU A 167 0.40 11.40 -5.79
N THR A 168 1.22 12.44 -5.65
CA THR A 168 0.80 13.71 -5.03
C THR A 168 0.84 14.80 -6.09
N GLY A 169 -0.31 15.43 -6.32
CA GLY A 169 -0.43 16.70 -7.03
C GLY A 169 -0.81 17.78 -6.04
N ASP A 170 -1.82 18.55 -6.37
CA ASP A 170 -2.51 19.41 -5.40
C ASP A 170 -3.07 18.62 -4.19
N THR A 171 -3.44 17.35 -4.43
CA THR A 171 -3.91 16.39 -3.42
C THR A 171 -3.23 15.00 -3.50
N VAL A 172 -3.65 14.02 -2.69
CA VAL A 172 -2.84 12.83 -2.26
C VAL A 172 -3.18 11.46 -2.89
N ASP A 173 -4.07 11.45 -3.87
CA ASP A 173 -4.59 10.24 -4.52
C ASP A 173 -4.56 10.32 -6.05
N GLU A 174 -3.67 11.14 -6.58
CA GLU A 174 -3.56 11.44 -8.00
C GLU A 174 -3.20 10.22 -8.87
N THR A 175 -3.75 10.21 -10.09
CA THR A 175 -3.51 9.18 -11.11
C THR A 175 -3.07 9.81 -12.42
N LEU A 176 -1.80 9.63 -12.76
CA LEU A 176 -1.24 10.10 -14.03
C LEU A 176 -1.30 8.96 -15.07
N PHE A 177 -1.62 9.30 -16.32
CA PHE A 177 -1.75 8.33 -17.41
C PHE A 177 -0.58 8.51 -18.39
N TRP A 178 0.37 7.58 -18.35
CA TRP A 178 1.57 7.59 -19.21
C TRP A 178 1.35 6.72 -20.45
N ILE A 179 1.59 7.30 -21.63
CA ILE A 179 1.40 6.65 -22.94
C ILE A 179 2.78 6.56 -23.64
N PRO A 180 3.56 5.48 -23.44
CA PRO A 180 4.95 5.41 -23.88
C PRO A 180 5.13 5.46 -25.40
N SER A 181 4.15 4.96 -26.15
CA SER A 181 4.18 4.85 -27.62
C SER A 181 4.27 6.21 -28.33
N ILE A 182 3.68 7.25 -27.74
CA ILE A 182 3.72 8.64 -28.22
C ILE A 182 4.47 9.59 -27.28
N LYS A 183 4.88 9.10 -26.10
CA LYS A 183 5.47 9.87 -25.00
C LYS A 183 4.58 11.02 -24.52
N THR A 184 3.28 10.77 -24.41
CA THR A 184 2.33 11.73 -23.84
C THR A 184 2.01 11.31 -22.41
N LEU A 185 2.02 12.28 -21.51
CA LEU A 185 1.57 12.13 -20.13
C LEU A 185 0.31 12.98 -19.93
N ILE A 186 -0.77 12.39 -19.43
CA ILE A 186 -1.90 13.15 -18.88
C ILE A 186 -1.63 13.24 -17.38
N ALA A 187 -1.41 14.47 -16.89
CA ALA A 187 -0.84 14.71 -15.58
C ALA A 187 -1.87 14.91 -14.46
N GLY A 188 -3.11 15.26 -14.81
CA GLY A 188 -4.06 15.79 -13.81
C GLY A 188 -3.49 17.02 -13.11
N ASP A 189 -3.94 17.26 -11.90
CA ASP A 189 -3.58 18.42 -11.08
C ASP A 189 -2.19 18.34 -10.46
N SER A 190 -1.48 17.25 -10.74
CA SER A 190 -0.04 17.16 -10.53
C SER A 190 0.74 18.11 -11.44
N VAL A 191 0.16 18.65 -12.52
CA VAL A 191 0.73 19.75 -13.32
C VAL A 191 -0.37 20.73 -13.72
N TYR A 192 -0.14 22.02 -13.48
CA TYR A 192 -1.02 23.10 -13.93
C TYR A 192 -0.43 23.81 -15.15
N GLY A 193 -1.28 24.31 -16.04
CA GLY A 193 -0.88 25.15 -17.15
C GLY A 193 -0.13 26.39 -16.66
N HIS A 194 0.88 26.82 -17.42
CA HIS A 194 1.63 28.05 -17.14
C HIS A 194 0.79 29.34 -17.21
N ASP A 195 -0.49 29.23 -17.59
CA ASP A 195 -1.52 30.27 -17.57
C ASP A 195 -2.44 30.22 -16.33
N MET A 196 -2.12 29.40 -15.32
CA MET A 196 -2.92 29.18 -14.10
C MET A 196 -2.14 29.37 -12.80
N HIS A 197 -2.79 29.97 -11.79
CA HIS A 197 -2.42 29.76 -10.38
C HIS A 197 -2.79 28.33 -9.96
N LEU A 198 -1.96 27.69 -9.12
CA LEU A 198 -2.20 26.33 -8.61
C LEU A 198 -3.18 26.35 -7.44
N TRP A 199 -3.98 25.29 -7.30
CA TRP A 199 -4.61 24.94 -6.02
C TRP A 199 -3.55 24.44 -5.04
N LEU A 200 -3.47 25.04 -3.86
CA LEU A 200 -2.61 24.58 -2.76
C LEU A 200 -3.41 24.32 -1.48
N ALA A 201 -4.73 24.47 -1.48
CA ALA A 201 -5.53 24.41 -0.26
C ALA A 201 -5.49 23.05 0.45
N ASP A 202 -5.18 21.98 -0.29
CA ASP A 202 -4.97 20.61 0.20
C ASP A 202 -3.52 20.35 0.68
N SER A 203 -2.56 21.19 0.29
CA SER A 203 -1.14 21.11 0.68
C SER A 203 -0.87 21.63 2.09
N LEU A 204 -1.56 21.06 3.08
CA LEU A 204 -1.54 21.50 4.50
C LEU A 204 -0.17 21.38 5.19
N THR A 205 0.82 20.72 4.59
CA THR A 205 2.14 20.50 5.18
C THR A 205 3.25 20.56 4.15
N LYS A 206 4.47 20.86 4.63
CA LYS A 206 5.71 20.77 3.86
C LYS A 206 5.96 19.40 3.21
N ALA A 207 5.52 18.31 3.85
CA ALA A 207 5.70 16.98 3.28
C ALA A 207 4.82 16.75 2.05
N LEU A 208 3.66 17.43 1.95
CA LEU A 208 2.80 17.39 0.78
C LEU A 208 3.42 18.17 -0.38
N THR A 209 3.92 19.37 -0.13
CA THR A 209 4.59 20.19 -1.17
C THR A 209 5.92 19.56 -1.64
N GLU A 210 6.67 18.88 -0.76
CA GLU A 210 7.84 18.07 -1.14
C GLU A 210 7.47 16.78 -1.90
N SER A 211 6.33 16.15 -1.58
CA SER A 211 5.82 14.99 -2.31
C SER A 211 5.37 15.38 -3.72
N TRP A 212 4.69 16.51 -3.88
CA TRP A 212 4.31 17.06 -5.19
C TRP A 212 5.56 17.39 -6.04
N LEU A 213 6.58 18.04 -5.46
CA LEU A 213 7.86 18.24 -6.16
C LEU A 213 8.50 16.90 -6.59
N SER A 214 8.38 15.85 -5.78
CA SER A 214 8.86 14.50 -6.13
C SER A 214 8.07 13.85 -7.26
N THR A 215 6.77 14.16 -7.40
CA THR A 215 5.97 13.80 -8.58
C THR A 215 6.51 14.47 -9.84
N LEU A 216 6.85 15.76 -9.79
CA LEU A 216 7.43 16.46 -10.95
C LEU A 216 8.78 15.88 -11.38
N ASP A 217 9.61 15.44 -10.42
CA ASP A 217 10.88 14.77 -10.73
C ASP A 217 10.68 13.38 -11.38
N LEU A 218 9.57 12.69 -11.08
CA LEU A 218 9.15 11.49 -11.82
C LEU A 218 8.72 11.83 -13.26
N ILE A 219 8.00 12.94 -13.46
CA ILE A 219 7.61 13.40 -14.81
C ILE A 219 8.84 13.65 -15.68
N ASP A 220 9.83 14.38 -15.17
CA ASP A 220 11.10 14.63 -15.88
C ASP A 220 11.84 13.32 -16.23
N TYR A 221 11.81 12.33 -15.33
CA TYR A 221 12.43 11.03 -15.57
C TYR A 221 11.82 10.25 -16.75
N LEU A 222 10.50 10.37 -16.96
CA LEU A 222 9.79 9.74 -18.08
C LEU A 222 10.16 10.36 -19.44
N LYS A 223 10.65 11.60 -19.45
CA LYS A 223 10.98 12.40 -20.65
C LYS A 223 9.81 12.44 -21.65
N PRO A 224 8.62 12.93 -21.22
CA PRO A 224 7.47 13.14 -22.11
C PRO A 224 7.82 14.11 -23.24
N ASN A 225 7.20 13.90 -24.40
CA ASN A 225 7.16 14.88 -25.48
C ASN A 225 6.07 15.94 -25.23
N ALA A 226 4.99 15.56 -24.54
CA ALA A 226 3.87 16.41 -24.17
C ALA A 226 3.34 16.02 -22.78
N VAL A 227 3.06 17.01 -21.94
CA VAL A 227 2.46 16.86 -20.61
C VAL A 227 1.17 17.66 -20.57
N ILE A 228 0.03 16.97 -20.51
CA ILE A 228 -1.29 17.61 -20.48
C ILE A 228 -1.62 17.93 -19.00
N PRO A 229 -1.74 19.22 -18.63
CA PRO A 229 -2.05 19.64 -17.26
C PRO A 229 -3.53 19.40 -16.91
N GLY A 230 -3.86 19.43 -15.62
CA GLY A 230 -5.25 19.34 -15.13
C GLY A 230 -6.08 20.59 -15.45
N HIS A 231 -5.49 21.79 -15.39
CA HIS A 231 -6.15 23.07 -15.70
C HIS A 231 -5.31 23.93 -16.66
N SER A 232 -5.96 24.55 -17.66
CA SER A 232 -5.32 25.57 -18.53
C SER A 232 -6.39 26.34 -19.34
N LEU A 233 -6.08 27.56 -19.78
CA LEU A 233 -6.95 28.34 -20.67
C LEU A 233 -6.74 28.02 -22.15
N SER A 234 -5.67 27.29 -22.52
CA SER A 234 -5.38 27.02 -23.92
C SER A 234 -4.88 25.61 -24.21
N ASN A 235 -5.61 24.89 -25.07
CA ASN A 235 -5.21 23.59 -25.62
C ASN A 235 -4.19 23.71 -26.78
N LYS A 236 -3.51 24.86 -26.91
CA LYS A 236 -2.56 25.14 -27.99
C LYS A 236 -1.20 24.46 -27.73
N LYS A 237 -1.16 23.15 -27.99
CA LYS A 237 0.04 22.29 -27.91
C LYS A 237 0.75 22.33 -26.56
N PHE A 238 0.32 21.47 -25.65
CA PHE A 238 1.03 21.19 -24.42
C PHE A 238 2.48 20.74 -24.68
N GLY A 239 3.42 21.44 -24.05
CA GLY A 239 4.86 21.20 -24.19
C GLY A 239 5.37 20.08 -23.30
N CYS A 240 6.68 19.82 -23.34
CA CYS A 240 7.31 18.83 -22.47
C CYS A 240 7.70 19.36 -21.08
N SER A 241 7.99 20.66 -20.94
CA SER A 241 8.51 21.19 -19.66
C SER A 241 7.89 22.51 -19.17
N ILE A 242 7.26 23.35 -20.00
CA ILE A 242 6.84 24.70 -19.57
C ILE A 242 5.86 24.67 -18.39
N ASP A 243 4.85 23.81 -18.44
CA ASP A 243 3.82 23.67 -17.41
C ASP A 243 4.38 22.96 -16.15
N VAL A 244 5.31 22.02 -16.34
CA VAL A 244 6.04 21.33 -15.26
C VAL A 244 6.96 22.29 -14.51
N ASP A 245 7.73 23.11 -15.23
CA ASP A 245 8.65 24.10 -14.69
C ASP A 245 7.90 25.26 -14.02
N HIS A 246 6.74 25.66 -14.56
CA HIS A 246 5.81 26.57 -13.89
C HIS A 246 5.34 26.00 -12.55
N THR A 247 4.74 24.81 -12.56
CA THR A 247 4.25 24.12 -11.35
C THR A 247 5.36 24.00 -10.30
N ARG A 248 6.56 23.58 -10.71
CA ARG A 248 7.77 23.48 -9.88
C ARG A 248 8.22 24.82 -9.31
N THR A 249 8.17 25.89 -10.11
CA THR A 249 8.56 27.24 -9.68
C THR A 249 7.56 27.80 -8.68
N TYR A 250 6.27 27.56 -8.90
CA TYR A 250 5.18 27.95 -8.01
C TYR A 250 5.29 27.29 -6.64
N LEU A 251 5.52 25.97 -6.60
CA LEU A 251 5.74 25.21 -5.37
C LEU A 251 6.98 25.69 -4.60
N LYS A 252 8.10 25.92 -5.28
CA LYS A 252 9.31 26.44 -4.64
C LYS A 252 9.12 27.87 -4.11
N TYR A 253 8.35 28.71 -4.80
CA TYR A 253 8.02 30.04 -4.30
C TYR A 253 7.12 29.95 -3.05
N TRP A 254 6.08 29.10 -3.08
CA TRP A 254 5.22 28.82 -1.91
C TRP A 254 6.02 28.37 -0.69
N GLN A 255 6.89 27.37 -0.85
CA GLN A 255 7.73 26.84 0.23
C GLN A 255 8.61 27.93 0.87
N ASN A 256 9.27 28.75 0.05
CA ASN A 256 10.21 29.77 0.53
C ASN A 256 9.51 31.01 1.13
N GLU A 257 8.42 31.48 0.52
CA GLU A 257 7.81 32.77 0.85
C GLU A 257 6.63 32.68 1.81
N ILE A 258 5.87 31.57 1.80
CA ILE A 258 4.70 31.36 2.67
C ILE A 258 4.98 30.29 3.72
N GLU A 259 5.22 29.04 3.28
CA GLU A 259 5.28 27.87 4.17
C GLU A 259 6.38 28.01 5.22
N ALA A 260 7.57 28.47 4.82
CA ALA A 260 8.71 28.71 5.71
C ALA A 260 8.48 29.82 6.75
N LYS A 261 7.40 30.61 6.65
CA LYS A 261 7.03 31.62 7.67
C LYS A 261 6.07 31.08 8.74
N GLY A 262 5.51 29.89 8.51
CA GLY A 262 4.53 29.24 9.38
C GLY A 262 3.08 29.64 9.10
N LEU A 263 2.15 28.86 9.66
CA LEU A 263 0.70 29.09 9.58
C LEU A 263 0.32 30.46 10.13
N ASP A 264 -0.70 31.09 9.54
CA ASP A 264 -1.27 32.37 9.99
C ASP A 264 -0.28 33.56 10.07
N HIS A 265 0.87 33.48 9.40
CA HIS A 265 1.84 34.58 9.35
C HIS A 265 1.30 35.77 8.53
N PHE A 266 0.79 35.49 7.33
CA PHE A 266 0.19 36.47 6.43
C PHE A 266 -1.34 36.50 6.57
N THR A 267 -1.98 37.59 6.14
CA THR A 267 -3.43 37.62 5.87
C THR A 267 -3.72 37.06 4.47
N PRO A 268 -4.95 36.64 4.15
CA PRO A 268 -5.31 36.19 2.80
C PRO A 268 -4.88 37.19 1.72
N GLN A 269 -5.24 38.47 1.87
CA GLN A 269 -4.82 39.53 0.94
C GLN A 269 -3.30 39.60 0.73
N ALA A 270 -2.50 39.42 1.79
CA ALA A 270 -1.04 39.47 1.68
C ALA A 270 -0.45 38.24 0.96
N ILE A 271 -1.10 37.07 1.03
CA ILE A 271 -0.75 35.90 0.23
C ILE A 271 -1.13 36.15 -1.24
N PHE A 272 -2.35 36.62 -1.48
CA PHE A 272 -2.87 36.96 -2.81
C PHE A 272 -1.96 37.96 -3.53
N ASP A 273 -1.66 39.10 -2.89
CA ASP A 273 -0.81 40.16 -3.45
C ASP A 273 0.62 39.66 -3.75
N LYS A 274 1.17 38.80 -2.89
CA LYS A 274 2.50 38.18 -3.10
C LYS A 274 2.54 37.30 -4.35
N PHE A 275 1.51 36.51 -4.59
CA PHE A 275 1.46 35.59 -5.73
C PHE A 275 1.12 36.30 -7.03
N ASN A 276 0.14 37.21 -7.03
CA ASN A 276 -0.17 38.07 -8.17
C ASN A 276 1.06 38.89 -8.61
N LYS A 277 1.86 39.38 -7.65
CA LYS A 277 3.11 40.10 -7.96
C LYS A 277 4.21 39.19 -8.53
N GLN A 278 4.33 37.95 -8.05
CA GLN A 278 5.37 37.02 -8.48
C GLN A 278 5.06 36.35 -9.82
N PHE A 279 3.78 36.06 -10.06
CA PHE A 279 3.25 35.47 -11.27
C PHE A 279 2.29 36.49 -11.91
N PRO A 280 2.83 37.59 -12.46
CA PRO A 280 2.01 38.59 -13.14
C PRO A 280 1.29 37.97 -14.33
N ASP A 281 0.27 38.67 -14.81
CA ASP A 281 -0.58 38.31 -15.95
C ASP A 281 -1.53 37.12 -15.73
N LEU A 282 -1.29 36.22 -14.75
CA LEU A 282 -2.18 35.09 -14.45
C LEU A 282 -3.61 35.47 -14.03
N LEU A 283 -3.82 36.71 -13.56
CA LEU A 283 -5.15 37.25 -13.22
C LEU A 283 -5.80 38.05 -14.36
N ASN A 284 -5.05 38.46 -15.37
CA ASN A 284 -5.52 39.37 -16.45
C ASN A 284 -6.05 38.58 -17.67
N LEU A 285 -6.53 37.36 -17.44
CA LEU A 285 -6.94 36.42 -18.46
C LEU A 285 -8.47 36.33 -18.53
N ASN A 286 -9.00 35.84 -19.64
CA ASN A 286 -10.46 35.83 -19.92
C ASN A 286 -11.26 34.80 -19.09
N SER A 287 -10.76 34.39 -17.92
CA SER A 287 -11.42 33.45 -17.00
C SER A 287 -11.14 33.85 -15.55
N SER A 288 -12.15 33.68 -14.68
CA SER A 288 -12.03 33.89 -13.24
C SER A 288 -11.37 32.73 -12.48
N THR A 289 -11.13 31.59 -13.13
CA THR A 289 -10.56 30.38 -12.51
C THR A 289 -9.25 30.65 -11.79
N SER A 290 -8.25 31.20 -12.49
CA SER A 290 -6.92 31.46 -11.91
C SER A 290 -6.99 32.36 -10.66
N ALA A 291 -7.87 33.37 -10.68
CA ALA A 291 -8.15 34.21 -9.51
C ALA A 291 -8.84 33.45 -8.36
N PHE A 292 -9.77 32.55 -8.67
CA PHE A 292 -10.46 31.70 -7.70
C PHE A 292 -9.51 30.69 -7.02
N LEU A 293 -8.62 30.04 -7.78
CA LEU A 293 -7.63 29.09 -7.24
C LEU A 293 -6.64 29.80 -6.30
N LEU A 294 -6.14 30.98 -6.68
CA LEU A 294 -5.30 31.80 -5.82
C LEU A 294 -6.05 32.27 -4.57
N ASN A 295 -7.29 32.77 -4.71
CA ASN A 295 -8.08 33.25 -3.58
C ASN A 295 -8.39 32.12 -2.58
N SER A 296 -8.76 30.94 -3.07
CA SER A 296 -9.03 29.77 -2.24
C SER A 296 -7.80 29.31 -1.46
N THR A 297 -6.62 29.37 -2.10
CA THR A 297 -5.33 29.14 -1.43
C THR A 297 -5.03 30.22 -0.38
N ALA A 298 -5.25 31.50 -0.72
CA ALA A 298 -5.00 32.62 0.19
C ALA A 298 -5.90 32.57 1.44
N GLU A 299 -7.18 32.24 1.28
CA GLU A 299 -8.13 32.05 2.39
C GLU A 299 -7.77 30.83 3.27
N GLN A 300 -7.26 29.74 2.69
CA GLN A 300 -6.91 28.54 3.44
C GLN A 300 -5.76 28.75 4.44
N PHE A 301 -4.72 29.50 4.04
CA PHE A 301 -3.49 29.65 4.84
C PHE A 301 -3.33 31.04 5.49
N GLY A 302 -4.17 32.01 5.09
CA GLY A 302 -4.17 33.35 5.63
C GLY A 302 -4.82 33.45 7.00
N ARG A 303 -4.24 34.26 7.89
CA ARG A 303 -4.77 34.53 9.23
C ARG A 303 -6.16 35.15 9.17
N GLY A 304 -7.12 34.44 9.74
CA GLY A 304 -8.53 34.83 9.74
C GLY A 304 -9.26 34.55 8.43
N GLY A 305 -8.63 33.83 7.49
CA GLY A 305 -9.27 33.39 6.25
C GLY A 305 -10.21 32.19 6.46
N THR A 306 -11.04 31.96 5.44
CA THR A 306 -12.09 30.93 5.41
C THR A 306 -11.49 29.59 5.03
N ARG A 307 -11.11 28.80 6.04
CA ARG A 307 -10.54 27.46 5.82
C ARG A 307 -11.58 26.46 5.32
N GLN A 308 -11.19 25.70 4.31
CA GLN A 308 -11.96 24.60 3.76
C GLN A 308 -12.00 23.40 4.71
N VAL A 309 -13.05 22.59 4.59
CA VAL A 309 -13.20 21.34 5.34
C VAL A 309 -12.60 20.19 4.53
N HIS A 310 -11.51 19.63 5.03
CA HIS A 310 -10.89 18.43 4.50
C HIS A 310 -11.46 17.18 5.19
N TYR A 311 -12.04 16.25 4.42
CA TYR A 311 -12.54 14.99 4.96
C TYR A 311 -11.46 13.88 4.94
N ILE A 312 -10.38 14.09 4.18
CA ILE A 312 -9.12 13.36 4.28
C ILE A 312 -8.26 14.03 5.35
N ASN A 313 -7.59 13.27 6.21
CA ASN A 313 -6.63 13.82 7.18
C ASN A 313 -5.29 14.18 6.51
N LEU A 314 -5.30 15.23 5.68
CA LEU A 314 -4.12 15.74 4.98
C LEU A 314 -3.05 16.26 5.97
N ALA A 315 -3.46 16.75 7.14
CA ALA A 315 -2.55 17.16 8.22
C ALA A 315 -1.73 16.01 8.84
N ALA A 316 -2.11 14.73 8.64
CA ALA A 316 -1.34 13.59 9.13
C ALA A 316 -0.03 13.37 8.33
N TYR A 317 0.02 13.81 7.08
CA TYR A 317 1.18 13.69 6.20
C TYR A 317 2.25 14.70 6.62
N THR A 318 3.13 14.33 7.54
CA THR A 318 4.11 15.24 8.18
C THR A 318 5.55 14.86 7.91
N ASP A 319 6.42 15.86 7.80
CA ASP A 319 7.87 15.72 7.58
C ASP A 319 8.49 14.87 8.72
N ALA A 320 9.20 13.81 8.35
CA ALA A 320 9.86 12.89 9.29
C ALA A 320 10.93 13.59 10.15
N THR A 321 11.45 14.74 9.71
CA THR A 321 12.41 15.54 10.46
C THR A 321 11.77 16.35 11.60
N SER A 322 10.49 16.73 11.50
CA SER A 322 9.79 17.53 12.53
C SER A 322 9.70 16.80 13.88
N ARG A 323 9.55 15.47 13.87
CA ARG A 323 9.59 14.63 15.09
C ARG A 323 10.97 14.61 15.75
N LYS A 324 12.06 14.84 15.00
CA LYS A 324 13.43 14.96 15.53
C LYS A 324 13.77 16.40 15.93
N ALA A 325 13.20 17.41 15.26
CA ALA A 325 13.45 18.82 15.55
C ALA A 325 12.79 19.28 16.86
N ALA A 326 11.55 18.86 17.13
CA ALA A 326 10.84 19.17 18.38
C ALA A 326 11.58 18.64 19.63
N ILE A 327 12.32 17.53 19.49
CA ILE A 327 13.12 16.93 20.57
C ILE A 327 14.45 17.67 20.81
N ARG A 328 14.88 18.55 19.89
CA ARG A 328 16.24 19.12 19.88
C ARG A 328 16.34 20.63 20.11
N LYS A 329 15.22 21.33 20.35
CA LYS A 329 15.17 22.76 20.66
C LYS A 329 14.21 23.09 21.81
N GLN A 330 14.59 22.70 23.03
CA GLN A 330 14.30 23.52 24.21
C GLN A 330 15.62 23.81 24.93
N PRO A 331 16.02 25.08 25.09
CA PRO A 331 17.08 25.44 26.05
C PRO A 331 16.51 25.33 27.47
N ASN A 332 17.36 24.96 28.43
CA ASN A 332 17.00 24.79 29.84
C ASN A 332 16.18 25.98 30.39
N SER A 333 14.86 25.81 30.52
CA SER A 333 14.02 26.74 31.26
C SER A 333 14.16 26.46 32.75
N THR A 334 14.53 27.49 33.51
CA THR A 334 14.70 27.41 34.96
C THR A 334 13.39 27.06 35.66
N ALA A 335 13.46 26.34 36.79
CA ALA A 335 12.31 25.83 37.54
C ALA A 335 11.19 26.86 37.80
N ALA A 336 11.51 28.14 37.97
CA ALA A 336 10.54 29.22 38.13
C ALA A 336 9.53 29.35 36.95
N ALA A 337 9.94 29.04 35.72
CA ALA A 337 9.05 29.09 34.55
C ALA A 337 8.03 27.92 34.56
N LEU A 338 8.47 26.73 34.94
CA LEU A 338 7.58 25.58 35.18
C LEU A 338 6.63 25.85 36.34
N GLN A 339 7.10 26.48 37.42
CA GLN A 339 6.27 26.82 38.57
C GLN A 339 5.18 27.85 38.22
N SER A 340 5.52 28.86 37.40
CA SER A 340 4.52 29.80 36.86
C SER A 340 3.50 29.14 35.92
N GLN A 341 3.89 28.10 35.17
CA GLN A 341 2.94 27.34 34.34
C GLN A 341 2.03 26.44 35.19
N VAL A 342 2.56 25.76 36.20
CA VAL A 342 1.74 24.97 37.15
C VAL A 342 0.72 25.88 37.84
N GLN A 343 1.14 27.02 38.37
CA GLN A 343 0.24 27.94 39.08
C GLN A 343 -0.81 28.59 38.16
N SER A 344 -0.50 28.79 36.87
CA SER A 344 -1.48 29.19 35.87
C SER A 344 -2.49 28.08 35.56
N LEU A 345 -2.05 26.82 35.51
CA LEU A 345 -2.91 25.67 35.26
C LEU A 345 -3.81 25.36 36.46
N GLU A 346 -3.31 25.52 37.69
CA GLU A 346 -4.10 25.44 38.93
C GLU A 346 -5.20 26.51 38.94
N THR A 347 -4.87 27.77 38.65
CA THR A 347 -5.87 28.85 38.54
C THR A 347 -6.95 28.55 37.49
N SER A 348 -6.56 28.05 36.31
CA SER A 348 -7.52 27.67 35.26
C SER A 348 -8.36 26.43 35.62
N LEU A 349 -7.84 25.53 36.48
CA LEU A 349 -8.59 24.38 36.99
C LEU A 349 -9.65 24.82 38.01
N ASP A 350 -9.29 25.74 38.92
CA ASP A 350 -10.22 26.31 39.90
C ASP A 350 -11.36 27.11 39.20
N GLU A 351 -11.03 27.94 38.20
CA GLU A 351 -12.04 28.65 37.39
C GLU A 351 -12.98 27.68 36.66
N ALA A 352 -12.45 26.55 36.14
CA ALA A 352 -13.27 25.52 35.49
C ALA A 352 -14.19 24.80 36.49
N GLN A 353 -13.70 24.44 37.67
CA GLN A 353 -14.50 23.83 38.75
C GLN A 353 -15.61 24.77 39.23
N GLN A 354 -15.33 26.06 39.39
CA GLN A 354 -16.34 27.05 39.77
C GLN A 354 -17.43 27.20 38.69
N ARG A 355 -17.06 27.16 37.41
CA ARG A 355 -18.02 27.18 36.29
C ARG A 355 -18.88 25.93 36.19
N ILE A 356 -18.34 24.76 36.51
CA ILE A 356 -19.10 23.51 36.62
C ILE A 356 -20.16 23.66 37.73
N LYS A 357 -19.76 24.16 38.90
CA LYS A 357 -20.66 24.39 40.04
C LYS A 357 -21.79 25.39 39.73
N GLU A 358 -21.49 26.50 39.04
CA GLU A 358 -22.52 27.44 38.56
C GLU A 358 -23.49 26.80 37.55
N LEU A 359 -23.04 25.86 36.72
CA LEU A 359 -23.88 25.13 35.78
C LEU A 359 -24.77 24.09 36.49
N GLU A 360 -24.26 23.43 37.54
CA GLU A 360 -25.00 22.50 38.40
C GLU A 360 -26.14 23.21 39.16
N GLU A 361 -25.86 24.38 39.76
CA GLU A 361 -26.87 25.21 40.42
C GLU A 361 -27.96 25.68 39.43
N ARG A 362 -27.61 25.98 38.19
CA ARG A 362 -28.58 26.35 37.13
C ARG A 362 -29.39 25.16 36.61
N LEU A 363 -28.87 23.94 36.68
CA LEU A 363 -29.59 22.71 36.34
C LEU A 363 -30.66 22.36 37.37
N THR A 364 -30.37 22.55 38.67
CA THR A 364 -31.34 22.25 39.75
C THR A 364 -32.59 23.14 39.75
N GLN A 365 -32.57 24.32 39.14
CA GLN A 365 -33.73 25.23 39.11
C GLN A 365 -34.76 24.95 37.99
N LYS A 366 -34.51 24.03 37.05
CA LYS A 366 -35.28 23.95 35.79
C LYS A 366 -36.11 22.68 35.55
N GLY A 367 -36.23 21.79 36.55
CA GLY A 367 -36.88 20.47 36.38
C GLY A 367 -37.95 20.16 37.43
N SER A 368 -39.16 20.70 37.29
CA SER A 368 -40.33 20.29 38.10
C SER A 368 -41.60 20.09 37.25
N SER A 369 -41.64 18.99 36.49
CA SER A 369 -42.89 18.37 35.98
C SER A 369 -42.64 16.92 35.58
N GLN A 370 -43.21 16.00 36.37
CA GLN A 370 -43.35 14.54 36.20
C GLN A 370 -43.78 14.09 34.78
N ILE A 371 -43.53 12.87 34.28
CA ILE A 371 -43.18 11.55 34.86
C ILE A 371 -42.42 10.75 33.74
N ASP A 372 -41.65 9.66 33.91
CA ASP A 372 -41.59 8.63 34.96
C ASP A 372 -40.14 8.18 35.35
N GLN A 373 -39.79 6.88 35.20
CA GLN A 373 -38.63 6.18 35.79
C GLN A 373 -37.88 5.22 34.81
N PRO A 374 -36.66 4.70 35.14
CA PRO A 374 -35.69 5.17 36.16
C PRO A 374 -34.18 5.14 35.72
N GLN A 375 -33.34 5.64 36.65
CA GLN A 375 -31.94 5.30 36.95
C GLN A 375 -30.82 6.32 36.65
N GLN A 376 -29.87 6.34 37.59
CA GLN A 376 -28.73 7.24 37.74
C GLN A 376 -27.46 6.64 37.15
N GLY A 377 -26.47 7.48 36.79
CA GLY A 377 -25.10 7.04 36.52
C GLY A 377 -24.24 8.18 35.98
N GLY A 378 -23.21 8.58 36.72
CA GLY A 378 -22.29 9.65 36.31
C GLY A 378 -21.17 9.15 35.37
N TYR A 379 -20.56 10.08 34.64
CA TYR A 379 -19.40 9.80 33.78
C TYR A 379 -18.09 9.90 34.57
N ASP A 380 -17.70 8.79 35.18
CA ASP A 380 -16.30 8.50 35.48
C ASP A 380 -15.58 8.15 34.17
N VAL A 381 -14.42 8.76 33.90
CA VAL A 381 -13.57 8.41 32.73
C VAL A 381 -12.35 7.62 33.21
N SER A 382 -12.63 6.58 34.00
CA SER A 382 -11.75 5.43 34.09
C SER A 382 -11.82 4.68 32.75
N TYR A 383 -10.66 4.41 32.13
CA TYR A 383 -10.60 3.61 30.90
C TYR A 383 -10.72 2.11 31.20
N SER A 384 -11.67 1.74 32.06
CA SER A 384 -12.03 0.35 32.34
C SER A 384 -13.09 -0.11 31.35
N GLY A 385 -12.63 -0.54 30.16
CA GLY A 385 -13.42 -1.30 29.19
C GLY A 385 -13.77 -2.71 29.70
N ARG A 386 -14.49 -2.81 30.82
CA ARG A 386 -15.08 -4.05 31.36
C ARG A 386 -16.60 -3.99 31.31
N ASN A 387 -17.15 -3.65 30.15
CA ASN A 387 -18.58 -3.74 29.90
C ASN A 387 -18.93 -5.12 29.30
N SER A 388 -19.51 -5.97 30.15
CA SER A 388 -20.36 -7.12 29.79
C SER A 388 -19.87 -8.05 28.66
N LEU A 389 -19.06 -9.05 29.00
CA LEU A 389 -18.61 -10.12 28.10
C LEU A 389 -19.66 -11.22 27.80
N ASP A 390 -20.91 -11.02 28.21
CA ASP A 390 -21.87 -12.11 28.48
C ASP A 390 -22.64 -12.68 27.27
N SER A 391 -22.24 -12.36 26.03
CA SER A 391 -22.89 -12.92 24.82
C SER A 391 -22.03 -13.04 23.55
N GLY A 392 -20.70 -12.87 23.62
CA GLY A 392 -19.84 -12.75 22.43
C GLY A 392 -18.79 -13.85 22.17
N LEU A 393 -18.13 -14.39 23.21
CA LEU A 393 -16.89 -15.18 23.07
C LEU A 393 -17.13 -16.69 22.89
N GLU A 394 -17.99 -17.09 21.96
CA GLU A 394 -18.23 -18.51 21.70
C GLU A 394 -17.06 -19.19 20.96
N LEU A 395 -16.70 -20.39 21.41
CA LEU A 395 -15.81 -21.34 20.73
C LEU A 395 -16.57 -22.64 20.40
N PRO A 396 -16.11 -23.44 19.42
CA PRO A 396 -16.63 -24.80 19.19
C PRO A 396 -16.55 -25.69 20.46
N PRO A 397 -17.18 -26.89 20.47
CA PRO A 397 -16.98 -27.88 21.51
C PRO A 397 -15.49 -28.20 21.78
N GLN A 398 -15.12 -28.41 23.05
CA GLN A 398 -13.72 -28.59 23.47
C GLN A 398 -12.97 -29.67 22.68
N HIS A 399 -13.63 -30.78 22.34
CA HIS A 399 -13.01 -31.87 21.57
C HIS A 399 -12.65 -31.47 20.13
N GLU A 400 -13.44 -30.61 19.49
CA GLU A 400 -13.17 -30.07 18.16
C GLU A 400 -12.01 -29.06 18.21
N VAL A 401 -12.00 -28.20 19.22
CA VAL A 401 -10.91 -27.24 19.44
C VAL A 401 -9.60 -27.96 19.73
N LEU A 402 -9.59 -28.95 20.61
CA LEU A 402 -8.40 -29.77 20.89
C LEU A 402 -7.91 -30.52 19.64
N SER A 403 -8.82 -31.01 18.79
CA SER A 403 -8.45 -31.62 17.50
C SER A 403 -7.73 -30.62 16.58
N GLY A 404 -8.30 -29.42 16.40
CA GLY A 404 -7.69 -28.35 15.60
C GLY A 404 -6.35 -27.88 16.17
N VAL A 405 -6.26 -27.68 17.49
CA VAL A 405 -5.02 -27.30 18.20
C VAL A 405 -3.94 -28.37 18.03
N ASN A 406 -4.28 -29.65 18.17
CA ASN A 406 -3.33 -30.75 17.95
C ASN A 406 -2.85 -30.82 16.49
N LYS A 407 -3.74 -30.59 15.50
CA LYS A 407 -3.33 -30.48 14.09
C LYS A 407 -2.40 -29.27 13.87
N PHE A 408 -2.66 -28.11 14.47
CA PHE A 408 -1.77 -26.95 14.43
C PHE A 408 -0.38 -27.25 15.01
N LEU A 409 -0.35 -27.88 16.19
CA LEU A 409 0.89 -28.26 16.87
C LEU A 409 1.73 -29.23 16.03
N ALA A 410 1.09 -30.26 15.47
CA ALA A 410 1.73 -31.28 14.63
C ALA A 410 2.03 -30.84 13.19
N THR A 411 1.72 -29.60 12.80
CA THR A 411 1.98 -29.08 11.45
C THR A 411 2.70 -27.74 11.51
N PHE A 412 1.97 -26.64 11.60
CA PHE A 412 2.52 -25.29 11.51
C PHE A 412 3.46 -24.95 12.67
N ASN A 413 3.07 -25.26 13.91
CA ASN A 413 3.88 -24.92 15.09
C ASN A 413 5.15 -25.79 15.20
N THR A 414 5.25 -26.88 14.45
CA THR A 414 6.47 -27.70 14.37
C THR A 414 7.56 -26.97 13.56
N ILE A 415 7.19 -26.27 12.47
CA ILE A 415 8.14 -25.54 11.60
C ILE A 415 8.39 -24.09 12.06
N LEU A 416 7.37 -23.41 12.58
CA LEU A 416 7.41 -22.04 13.09
C LEU A 416 6.78 -22.04 14.49
N PRO A 417 7.57 -22.29 15.55
CA PRO A 417 7.07 -22.51 16.91
C PRO A 417 6.60 -21.21 17.58
N LEU A 418 5.40 -20.76 17.20
CA LEU A 418 4.78 -19.52 17.65
C LEU A 418 4.27 -19.61 19.09
N PHE A 419 3.69 -20.74 19.48
CA PHE A 419 3.15 -20.98 20.82
C PHE A 419 3.87 -22.13 21.51
N HIS A 420 4.08 -22.04 22.83
CA HIS A 420 4.54 -23.18 23.61
C HIS A 420 3.43 -24.25 23.75
N PRO A 421 3.63 -25.52 23.32
CA PRO A 421 2.55 -26.51 23.22
C PRO A 421 1.77 -26.73 24.51
N GLN A 422 2.46 -26.88 25.65
CA GLN A 422 1.81 -27.12 26.93
C GLN A 422 1.04 -25.90 27.45
N LYS A 423 1.53 -24.68 27.19
CA LYS A 423 0.83 -23.45 27.61
C LYS A 423 -0.45 -23.25 26.79
N LEU A 424 -0.39 -23.50 25.48
CA LEU A 424 -1.55 -23.42 24.60
C LEU A 424 -2.63 -24.44 24.99
N LEU A 425 -2.24 -25.72 25.19
CA LEU A 425 -3.17 -26.76 25.64
C LEU A 425 -3.75 -26.46 27.04
N SER A 426 -2.93 -25.96 27.97
CA SER A 426 -3.40 -25.52 29.29
C SER A 426 -4.39 -24.36 29.19
N GLY A 427 -4.14 -23.36 28.34
CA GLY A 427 -5.06 -22.24 28.12
C GLY A 427 -6.40 -22.68 27.52
N VAL A 428 -6.38 -23.64 26.59
CA VAL A 428 -7.60 -24.28 26.07
C VAL A 428 -8.36 -25.00 27.18
N ASN A 429 -7.70 -25.80 28.03
CA ASN A 429 -8.40 -26.50 29.12
C ASN A 429 -8.99 -25.53 30.15
N VAL A 430 -8.22 -24.53 30.60
CA VAL A 430 -8.70 -23.47 31.51
C VAL A 430 -9.91 -22.73 30.92
N TRP A 431 -9.93 -22.47 29.60
CA TRP A 431 -11.07 -21.85 28.93
C TRP A 431 -12.39 -22.61 29.10
N TYR A 432 -12.37 -23.95 29.03
CA TYR A 432 -13.59 -24.77 29.18
C TYR A 432 -13.89 -25.10 30.65
N GLU A 433 -12.86 -25.42 31.44
CA GLU A 433 -13.00 -25.83 32.85
C GLU A 433 -13.29 -24.67 33.80
N GLN A 434 -12.81 -23.47 33.48
CA GLN A 434 -12.86 -22.30 34.38
C GLN A 434 -13.44 -21.07 33.66
N PRO A 435 -14.77 -21.04 33.36
CA PRO A 435 -15.39 -19.95 32.61
C PRO A 435 -15.22 -18.55 33.20
N HIS A 436 -14.95 -18.46 34.50
CA HIS A 436 -14.70 -17.21 35.24
C HIS A 436 -13.31 -16.60 34.99
N GLN A 437 -12.40 -17.32 34.32
CA GLN A 437 -11.05 -16.86 33.95
C GLN A 437 -10.93 -16.57 32.44
N ARG A 438 -12.05 -16.56 31.71
CA ARG A 438 -12.05 -16.29 30.27
C ARG A 438 -11.68 -14.84 29.99
N ASP A 439 -10.69 -14.66 29.14
CA ASP A 439 -10.20 -13.37 28.67
C ASP A 439 -10.15 -13.29 27.14
N THR A 440 -10.17 -12.06 26.62
CA THR A 440 -10.19 -11.76 25.20
C THR A 440 -8.95 -12.29 24.46
N SER A 441 -7.77 -12.23 25.08
CA SER A 441 -6.49 -12.63 24.48
C SER A 441 -6.42 -14.15 24.29
N THR A 442 -6.81 -14.94 25.29
CA THR A 442 -6.92 -16.40 25.19
C THR A 442 -7.93 -16.81 24.11
N TRP A 443 -9.09 -16.17 24.05
CA TRP A 443 -10.09 -16.46 23.03
C TRP A 443 -9.57 -16.18 21.61
N ALA A 444 -8.94 -15.02 21.39
CA ALA A 444 -8.40 -14.64 20.10
C ALA A 444 -7.23 -15.53 19.68
N ALA A 445 -6.34 -15.88 20.61
CA ALA A 445 -5.24 -16.82 20.38
C ALA A 445 -5.75 -18.19 19.90
N ILE A 446 -6.78 -18.74 20.56
CA ILE A 446 -7.39 -20.01 20.15
C ILE A 446 -8.01 -19.89 18.74
N ASN A 447 -8.72 -18.80 18.44
CA ASN A 447 -9.26 -18.58 17.09
C ASN A 447 -8.16 -18.46 16.02
N VAL A 448 -7.04 -17.77 16.29
CA VAL A 448 -5.88 -17.69 15.38
C VAL A 448 -5.25 -19.07 15.16
N VAL A 449 -5.08 -19.86 16.22
CA VAL A 449 -4.59 -21.25 16.15
C VAL A 449 -5.50 -22.13 15.31
N LEU A 450 -6.83 -22.04 15.50
CA LEU A 450 -7.80 -22.77 14.69
C LEU A 450 -7.78 -22.31 13.23
N SER A 451 -7.68 -21.01 12.95
CA SER A 451 -7.55 -20.52 11.58
C SER A 451 -6.28 -21.06 10.89
N LEU A 452 -5.14 -21.06 11.58
CA LEU A 452 -3.88 -21.63 11.09
C LEU A 452 -3.98 -23.16 10.89
N ALA A 453 -4.67 -23.89 11.78
CA ALA A 453 -4.95 -25.31 11.61
C ALA A 453 -5.80 -25.58 10.36
N TYR A 454 -6.92 -24.84 10.19
CA TYR A 454 -7.87 -25.02 9.10
C TYR A 454 -7.33 -24.62 7.72
N ARG A 455 -6.23 -23.88 7.66
CA ARG A 455 -5.43 -23.71 6.43
C ARG A 455 -4.71 -24.99 6.01
N HIS A 456 -4.33 -25.86 6.95
CA HIS A 456 -3.55 -27.08 6.71
C HIS A 456 -4.42 -28.34 6.59
N ILE A 457 -5.65 -28.30 7.09
CA ILE A 457 -6.64 -29.38 6.92
C ILE A 457 -7.17 -29.35 5.47
N PRO A 458 -7.26 -30.49 4.75
CA PRO A 458 -7.96 -30.59 3.46
C PRO A 458 -9.43 -30.18 3.56
N ASP A 459 -10.02 -29.60 2.51
CA ASP A 459 -11.44 -29.16 2.57
C ASP A 459 -12.42 -30.32 2.86
N GLU A 460 -12.07 -31.54 2.44
CA GLU A 460 -12.82 -32.78 2.69
C GLU A 460 -12.80 -33.22 4.17
N GLU A 461 -11.79 -32.81 4.94
CA GLU A 461 -11.65 -33.11 6.38
C GLU A 461 -12.28 -32.01 7.27
N LYS A 462 -12.78 -30.90 6.70
CA LYS A 462 -13.31 -29.77 7.48
C LYS A 462 -14.78 -29.97 7.86
N PRO A 463 -15.17 -29.71 9.13
CA PRO A 463 -16.57 -29.54 9.48
C PRO A 463 -17.22 -28.41 8.66
N PRO A 464 -18.46 -28.58 8.17
CA PRO A 464 -19.07 -27.69 7.18
C PRO A 464 -19.29 -26.24 7.66
N ASN A 465 -19.33 -26.02 8.97
CA ASN A 465 -19.60 -24.71 9.58
C ASN A 465 -18.32 -23.88 9.84
N TYR A 466 -17.13 -24.44 9.62
CA TYR A 466 -15.86 -23.82 10.02
C TYR A 466 -14.87 -23.69 8.86
N SER A 467 -14.18 -22.54 8.83
CA SER A 467 -13.18 -22.24 7.81
C SER A 467 -12.07 -21.36 8.39
N THR A 468 -10.95 -21.26 7.67
CA THR A 468 -9.86 -20.32 7.96
C THR A 468 -10.40 -18.90 8.19
N LEU A 469 -11.33 -18.44 7.33
CA LEU A 469 -11.92 -17.10 7.40
C LEU A 469 -12.86 -16.94 8.60
N HIS A 470 -13.64 -17.97 8.95
CA HIS A 470 -14.55 -17.94 10.12
C HIS A 470 -13.78 -17.60 11.41
N PHE A 471 -12.71 -18.35 11.69
CA PHE A 471 -11.91 -18.12 12.90
C PHE A 471 -11.04 -16.85 12.80
N MET A 472 -10.58 -16.47 11.61
CA MET A 472 -9.85 -15.21 11.41
C MET A 472 -10.74 -14.00 11.75
N ASN A 473 -11.97 -13.97 11.24
CA ASN A 473 -12.92 -12.89 11.50
C ASN A 473 -13.28 -12.78 12.99
N LYS A 474 -13.41 -13.92 13.69
CA LYS A 474 -13.58 -13.95 15.16
C LYS A 474 -12.39 -13.30 15.86
N ALA A 475 -11.15 -13.75 15.58
CA ALA A 475 -9.99 -13.14 16.22
C ALA A 475 -9.84 -11.64 15.89
N GLN A 476 -10.19 -11.22 14.67
CA GLN A 476 -10.15 -9.81 14.25
C GLN A 476 -11.19 -8.92 14.96
N SER A 477 -12.32 -9.46 15.42
CA SER A 477 -13.38 -8.62 16.04
C SER A 477 -12.97 -7.99 17.37
N VAL A 478 -11.95 -8.54 18.03
CA VAL A 478 -11.40 -8.08 19.31
C VAL A 478 -9.99 -7.48 19.18
N LEU A 479 -9.54 -7.22 17.94
CA LEU A 479 -8.20 -6.75 17.65
C LEU A 479 -7.86 -5.42 18.34
N ASN A 480 -8.83 -4.52 18.47
CA ASN A 480 -8.65 -3.24 19.17
C ASN A 480 -8.38 -3.44 20.66
N ASP A 481 -9.07 -4.38 21.31
CA ASP A 481 -8.90 -4.68 22.73
C ASP A 481 -7.49 -5.21 23.01
N ILE A 482 -7.02 -6.11 22.13
CA ILE A 482 -5.65 -6.68 22.13
C ILE A 482 -4.57 -5.61 21.89
N MET A 483 -4.87 -4.59 21.07
CA MET A 483 -3.94 -3.50 20.77
C MET A 483 -3.88 -2.40 21.83
N LEU A 484 -4.97 -2.18 22.57
CA LEU A 484 -5.13 -1.08 23.52
C LEU A 484 -4.97 -1.52 24.99
N GLY A 485 -5.08 -2.82 25.29
CA GLY A 485 -4.86 -3.38 26.62
C GLY A 485 -3.39 -3.53 27.02
N ASP A 486 -3.17 -3.93 28.27
CA ASP A 486 -1.84 -4.27 28.80
C ASP A 486 -1.24 -5.44 28.02
N SER A 487 -0.24 -5.14 27.17
CA SER A 487 0.21 -6.06 26.14
C SER A 487 0.95 -7.28 26.71
N SER A 488 0.41 -8.47 26.50
CA SER A 488 1.01 -9.75 26.90
C SER A 488 1.78 -10.41 25.75
N LEU A 489 2.55 -11.47 26.06
CA LEU A 489 3.19 -12.30 25.03
C LEU A 489 2.15 -12.97 24.11
N LEU A 490 0.98 -13.31 24.66
CA LEU A 490 -0.11 -13.97 23.95
C LEU A 490 -0.77 -13.03 22.93
N ASP A 491 -0.83 -11.74 23.21
CA ASP A 491 -1.30 -10.71 22.27
C ASP A 491 -0.33 -10.57 21.09
N VAL A 492 0.98 -10.56 21.35
CA VAL A 492 2.00 -10.58 20.30
C VAL A 492 1.88 -11.85 19.45
N GLN A 493 1.77 -13.03 20.08
CA GLN A 493 1.57 -14.31 19.37
C GLN A 493 0.30 -14.27 18.49
N THR A 494 -0.78 -13.70 19.00
CA THR A 494 -2.06 -13.57 18.30
C THR A 494 -1.95 -12.67 17.07
N ILE A 495 -1.40 -11.46 17.19
CA ILE A 495 -1.22 -10.55 16.03
C ILE A 495 -0.20 -11.14 15.04
N VAL A 496 0.88 -11.78 15.50
CA VAL A 496 1.84 -12.47 14.62
C VAL A 496 1.15 -13.60 13.85
N GLY A 497 0.28 -14.38 14.48
CA GLY A 497 -0.52 -15.41 13.81
C GLY A 497 -1.54 -14.84 12.80
N MET A 498 -2.14 -13.68 13.08
CA MET A 498 -2.94 -12.94 12.08
C MET A 498 -2.11 -12.49 10.88
N VAL A 499 -0.88 -12.01 11.09
CA VAL A 499 0.04 -11.64 10.00
C VAL A 499 0.42 -12.86 9.16
N LEU A 500 0.68 -14.01 9.79
CA LEU A 500 0.92 -15.30 9.09
C LEU A 500 -0.28 -15.73 8.24
N LEU A 501 -1.50 -15.41 8.68
CA LEU A 501 -2.71 -15.63 7.90
C LEU A 501 -2.78 -14.64 6.72
N LEU A 502 -2.61 -13.35 6.95
CA LEU A 502 -2.79 -12.28 5.96
C LEU A 502 -1.65 -12.15 4.93
N GLN A 503 -0.44 -12.61 5.22
CA GLN A 503 0.62 -12.61 4.18
C GLN A 503 0.36 -13.60 3.04
N ALA A 504 -0.55 -14.56 3.25
CA ALA A 504 -0.94 -15.59 2.28
C ALA A 504 -2.27 -15.22 1.58
N THR A 505 -2.55 -13.93 1.45
CA THR A 505 -3.60 -13.38 0.59
C THR A 505 -2.98 -12.50 -0.48
N SER A 506 -3.70 -12.30 -1.60
CA SER A 506 -3.26 -11.44 -2.70
C SER A 506 -3.12 -9.97 -2.27
N ASP A 507 -4.03 -9.46 -1.42
CA ASP A 507 -3.83 -8.17 -0.77
C ASP A 507 -2.91 -8.29 0.45
N LEU A 508 -1.76 -7.62 0.38
CA LEU A 508 -0.78 -7.52 1.47
C LEU A 508 -1.00 -6.32 2.41
N LYS A 509 -1.91 -5.39 2.09
CA LYS A 509 -2.13 -4.19 2.91
C LYS A 509 -2.48 -4.54 4.37
N PRO A 510 -3.36 -5.53 4.67
CA PRO A 510 -3.67 -5.88 6.06
C PRO A 510 -2.44 -6.44 6.82
N ALA A 511 -1.65 -7.33 6.19
CA ALA A 511 -0.43 -7.86 6.79
C ALA A 511 0.60 -6.74 7.06
N SER A 512 0.76 -5.83 6.09
CA SER A 512 1.66 -4.67 6.17
C SER A 512 1.24 -3.65 7.24
N ALA A 513 -0.05 -3.56 7.56
CA ALA A 513 -0.57 -2.71 8.63
C ALA A 513 -0.42 -3.33 10.04
N LEU A 514 -0.46 -4.66 10.16
CA LEU A 514 -0.37 -5.36 11.44
C LEU A 514 1.06 -5.68 11.90
N ILE A 515 1.99 -5.99 10.99
CA ILE A 515 3.38 -6.30 11.37
C ILE A 515 4.11 -5.18 12.14
N PRO A 516 3.90 -3.86 11.87
CA PRO A 516 4.47 -2.78 12.69
C PRO A 516 3.85 -2.65 14.08
N ILE A 517 2.69 -3.27 14.30
CA ILE A 517 2.01 -3.28 15.61
C ILE A 517 2.56 -4.45 16.42
N ALA A 518 2.60 -5.66 15.84
CA ALA A 518 3.22 -6.84 16.45
C ALA A 518 4.66 -6.57 16.91
N LEU A 519 5.51 -5.99 16.05
CA LEU A 519 6.89 -5.63 16.40
C LEU A 519 6.99 -4.55 17.49
N ARG A 520 6.02 -3.64 17.56
CA ARG A 520 5.98 -2.58 18.59
C ARG A 520 5.61 -3.13 19.95
N LEU A 521 4.63 -4.04 20.01
CA LEU A 521 4.28 -4.76 21.24
C LEU A 521 5.43 -5.68 21.69
N ALA A 522 6.04 -6.43 20.75
CA ALA A 522 7.25 -7.22 21.00
C ALA A 522 8.42 -6.36 21.53
N ARG A 523 8.57 -5.12 21.06
CA ARG A 523 9.54 -4.16 21.59
C ARG A 523 9.16 -3.63 22.97
N GLY A 524 7.87 -3.36 23.24
CA GLY A 524 7.39 -3.01 24.57
C GLY A 524 7.72 -4.08 25.61
N LEU A 525 7.54 -5.35 25.23
CA LEU A 525 7.95 -6.53 25.99
C LEU A 525 9.47 -6.84 25.92
N ARG A 526 10.27 -6.01 25.24
CA ARG A 526 11.72 -6.17 25.09
C ARG A 526 12.17 -7.52 24.52
N LEU A 527 11.36 -8.18 23.68
CA LEU A 527 11.68 -9.51 23.11
C LEU A 527 12.94 -9.52 22.21
N HIS A 528 13.48 -8.36 21.84
CA HIS A 528 14.71 -8.19 21.04
C HIS A 528 15.99 -8.06 21.89
N SER A 529 15.87 -8.02 23.22
CA SER A 529 16.96 -7.68 24.14
C SER A 529 17.26 -8.75 25.18
N ARG A 530 18.54 -9.11 25.35
CA ARG A 530 18.99 -10.00 26.45
C ARG A 530 18.71 -9.44 27.84
N SER A 531 18.60 -8.12 27.98
CA SER A 531 18.46 -7.41 29.26
C SER A 531 17.16 -7.71 30.04
N ASN A 532 16.33 -8.64 29.54
CA ASN A 532 15.09 -9.09 30.16
C ASN A 532 15.08 -10.61 30.41
N MET A 533 16.20 -11.31 30.19
CA MET A 533 16.31 -12.77 30.31
C MET A 533 16.66 -13.23 31.73
N ASP A 534 17.38 -12.41 32.50
CA ASP A 534 17.97 -12.78 33.81
C ASP A 534 16.95 -13.15 34.91
N HIS A 535 15.66 -12.92 34.66
CA HIS A 535 14.55 -13.20 35.58
C HIS A 535 13.53 -14.22 35.03
N LEU A 536 13.77 -14.78 33.84
CA LEU A 536 12.85 -15.71 33.16
C LEU A 536 13.35 -17.14 33.27
N SER A 537 12.41 -18.11 33.25
CA SER A 537 12.81 -19.51 33.06
C SER A 537 13.39 -19.72 31.65
N PRO A 538 14.29 -20.71 31.44
CA PRO A 538 14.84 -21.00 30.11
C PRO A 538 13.76 -21.31 29.06
N SER A 539 12.64 -21.90 29.46
CA SER A 539 11.51 -22.18 28.58
C SER A 539 10.76 -20.91 28.13
N GLU A 540 10.68 -19.90 29.00
CA GLU A 540 10.03 -18.62 28.68
C GLU A 540 10.93 -17.72 27.85
N ALA A 541 12.23 -17.71 28.13
CA ALA A 541 13.23 -17.07 27.28
C ALA A 541 13.15 -17.62 25.83
N LEU A 542 13.16 -18.95 25.69
CA LEU A 542 13.07 -19.62 24.39
C LEU A 542 11.76 -19.34 23.65
N GLU A 543 10.63 -19.31 24.35
CA GLU A 543 9.33 -18.92 23.75
C GLU A 543 9.35 -17.48 23.24
N ARG A 544 9.89 -16.54 24.02
CA ARG A 544 9.99 -15.11 23.67
C ARG A 544 10.89 -14.87 22.46
N ASP A 545 12.05 -15.51 22.42
CA ASP A 545 12.98 -15.44 21.29
C ASP A 545 12.31 -15.95 20.00
N ARG A 546 11.58 -17.07 20.07
CA ARG A 546 10.85 -17.62 18.92
C ARG A 546 9.79 -16.67 18.39
N VAL A 547 8.98 -16.08 19.27
CA VAL A 547 7.95 -15.11 18.88
C VAL A 547 8.58 -13.89 18.18
N PHE A 548 9.68 -13.37 18.73
CA PHE A 548 10.42 -12.28 18.08
C PHE A 548 10.98 -12.70 16.72
N TRP A 549 11.65 -13.84 16.62
CA TRP A 549 12.26 -14.31 15.38
C TRP A 549 11.22 -14.64 14.28
N ILE A 550 10.01 -15.09 14.64
CA ILE A 550 8.90 -15.25 13.69
C ILE A 550 8.41 -13.88 13.20
N ALA A 551 8.23 -12.90 14.10
CA ALA A 551 7.89 -11.53 13.70
C ALA A 551 8.98 -10.90 12.82
N TYR A 552 10.26 -11.17 13.12
CA TYR A 552 11.41 -10.75 12.32
C TYR A 552 11.36 -11.35 10.91
N ILE A 553 11.05 -12.64 10.75
CA ILE A 553 10.88 -13.27 9.42
C ILE A 553 9.79 -12.55 8.62
N LEU A 554 8.61 -12.34 9.23
CA LEU A 554 7.46 -11.70 8.60
C LEU A 554 7.75 -10.27 8.11
N ASP A 555 8.46 -9.49 8.92
CA ASP A 555 8.93 -8.13 8.56
C ASP A 555 9.70 -8.17 7.23
N ARG A 556 10.67 -9.09 7.06
CA ARG A 556 11.47 -9.17 5.82
C ARG A 556 10.72 -9.80 4.65
N ASP A 557 9.87 -10.79 4.88
CA ASP A 557 9.03 -11.38 3.83
C ASP A 557 8.08 -10.31 3.25
N ILE A 558 7.44 -9.51 4.11
CA ILE A 558 6.54 -8.42 3.72
C ILE A 558 7.34 -7.26 3.07
N SER A 559 8.46 -6.84 3.65
CA SER A 559 9.32 -5.79 3.09
C SER A 559 9.88 -6.12 1.71
N MET A 560 10.33 -7.35 1.47
CA MET A 560 10.83 -7.77 0.16
C MET A 560 9.74 -7.74 -0.91
N ARG A 561 8.49 -8.10 -0.56
CA ARG A 561 7.33 -8.11 -1.48
C ARG A 561 6.80 -6.70 -1.75
N THR A 562 6.68 -5.87 -0.72
CA THR A 562 6.14 -4.49 -0.79
C THR A 562 7.17 -3.46 -1.22
N LYS A 563 8.47 -3.80 -1.16
CA LYS A 563 9.62 -2.89 -1.33
C LYS A 563 9.68 -1.76 -0.30
N LEU A 564 8.98 -1.90 0.82
CA LEU A 564 9.06 -1.00 1.97
C LEU A 564 10.18 -1.45 2.93
N PRO A 565 10.83 -0.54 3.66
CA PRO A 565 11.94 -0.88 4.55
C PRO A 565 11.48 -1.77 5.71
N PRO A 566 12.29 -2.77 6.12
CA PRO A 566 12.06 -3.53 7.35
C PRO A 566 11.94 -2.61 8.56
N ILE A 567 10.96 -2.88 9.42
CA ILE A 567 10.57 -2.04 10.55
C ILE A 567 11.57 -2.17 11.70
N GLN A 568 12.08 -3.39 11.93
CA GLN A 568 13.06 -3.66 12.96
C GLN A 568 14.48 -3.51 12.41
N SER A 569 15.26 -2.57 12.92
CA SER A 569 16.69 -2.44 12.62
C SER A 569 17.47 -3.66 13.10
N GLN A 570 18.46 -4.12 12.32
CA GLN A 570 19.35 -5.21 12.73
C GLN A 570 20.26 -4.82 13.91
N ASN A 571 20.63 -3.53 14.01
CA ASN A 571 21.50 -3.01 15.06
C ASN A 571 20.79 -2.94 16.44
N ASP A 572 19.46 -3.01 16.44
CA ASP A 572 18.63 -2.92 17.64
C ASP A 572 18.28 -4.31 18.22
N ILE A 573 18.97 -5.37 17.78
CA ILE A 573 18.73 -6.77 18.19
C ILE A 573 19.97 -7.29 18.90
N SER A 574 19.81 -7.81 20.12
CA SER A 574 20.93 -8.39 20.89
C SER A 574 20.78 -9.86 21.26
N ILE A 575 19.59 -10.46 21.07
CA ILE A 575 19.38 -11.91 21.28
C ILE A 575 20.17 -12.75 20.25
N ASP A 576 20.49 -13.99 20.61
CA ASP A 576 21.18 -14.93 19.72
C ASP A 576 20.24 -15.52 18.65
N TRP A 577 20.84 -16.06 17.59
CA TRP A 577 20.12 -16.92 16.64
C TRP A 577 19.50 -18.12 17.37
N PRO A 578 18.38 -18.69 16.87
CA PRO A 578 17.83 -19.93 17.41
C PRO A 578 18.89 -21.03 17.48
N SER A 579 18.89 -21.82 18.55
CA SER A 579 19.79 -22.98 18.67
C SER A 579 19.63 -23.91 17.46
N ALA A 580 20.77 -24.34 16.88
CA ALA A 580 20.79 -25.33 15.81
C ALA A 580 20.22 -26.69 16.26
N THR A 581 20.37 -27.03 17.55
CA THR A 581 19.83 -28.23 18.19
C THR A 581 19.01 -27.82 19.43
N PRO A 582 17.73 -27.41 19.25
CA PRO A 582 16.87 -27.02 20.36
C PRO A 582 16.46 -28.26 21.17
N ALA A 583 16.47 -28.16 22.50
CA ALA A 583 16.27 -29.30 23.40
C ALA A 583 14.85 -29.92 23.33
N ASP A 584 13.86 -29.13 22.89
CA ASP A 584 12.48 -29.56 22.65
C ASP A 584 12.21 -29.97 21.19
N GLY A 585 13.23 -29.91 20.32
CA GLY A 585 13.15 -30.24 18.91
C GLY A 585 12.34 -29.26 18.05
N ALA A 586 11.82 -28.15 18.57
CA ALA A 586 10.93 -27.29 17.79
C ALA A 586 11.68 -26.54 16.67
N GLY A 587 11.14 -26.56 15.45
CA GLY A 587 11.82 -26.10 14.24
C GLY A 587 12.64 -27.19 13.53
N MET A 588 12.82 -28.37 14.13
CA MET A 588 13.51 -29.50 13.50
C MET A 588 12.57 -30.30 12.60
N LEU A 589 13.03 -30.60 11.39
CA LEU A 589 12.42 -31.52 10.44
C LEU A 589 13.30 -32.77 10.29
N TYR A 590 12.66 -33.91 10.05
CA TYR A 590 13.32 -35.22 9.93
C TYR A 590 12.88 -35.92 8.65
N THR A 591 13.79 -36.69 8.05
CA THR A 591 13.48 -37.57 6.91
C THR A 591 12.63 -38.77 7.35
N ALA A 592 12.00 -39.45 6.40
CA ALA A 592 11.33 -40.73 6.68
C ALA A 592 12.34 -41.74 7.24
N GLY A 593 12.15 -42.15 8.50
CA GLY A 593 13.09 -43.02 9.23
C GLY A 593 14.15 -42.28 10.07
N ASN A 594 14.07 -40.95 10.20
CA ASN A 594 14.96 -40.11 11.01
C ASN A 594 16.46 -40.24 10.66
N SER A 595 16.81 -40.53 9.40
CA SER A 595 18.20 -40.65 8.96
C SER A 595 18.95 -39.31 9.00
N SER A 596 18.24 -38.22 8.74
CA SER A 596 18.80 -36.89 8.50
C SER A 596 17.83 -35.85 9.09
N SER A 597 18.38 -34.78 9.68
CA SER A 597 17.61 -33.75 10.36
C SER A 597 18.01 -32.35 9.92
N PHE A 598 17.05 -31.42 9.85
CA PHE A 598 17.28 -30.05 9.42
C PHE A 598 16.50 -29.05 10.28
N ASN A 599 17.17 -28.00 10.76
CA ASN A 599 16.54 -26.94 11.54
C ASN A 599 15.94 -25.88 10.59
N PHE A 600 14.70 -26.12 10.18
CA PHE A 600 13.96 -25.25 9.27
C PHE A 600 13.77 -23.84 9.87
N PHE A 601 13.49 -23.75 11.17
CA PHE A 601 13.28 -22.46 11.83
C PHE A 601 14.54 -21.60 11.77
N LEU A 602 15.69 -22.11 12.23
CA LEU A 602 16.97 -21.42 12.14
C LEU A 602 17.29 -21.00 10.69
N SER A 603 17.11 -21.91 9.73
CA SER A 603 17.35 -21.62 8.31
C SER A 603 16.46 -20.49 7.78
N ARG A 604 15.18 -20.41 8.20
CA ARG A 604 14.29 -19.28 7.86
C ARG A 604 14.75 -17.97 8.48
N VAL A 605 15.18 -17.96 9.76
CA VAL A 605 15.68 -16.73 10.40
C VAL A 605 16.98 -16.25 9.74
N GLN A 606 17.88 -17.16 9.38
CA GLN A 606 19.09 -16.86 8.59
C GLN A 606 18.74 -16.29 7.22
N LEU A 607 17.80 -16.88 6.48
CA LEU A 607 17.38 -16.36 5.18
C LEU A 607 16.69 -14.99 5.31
N ALA A 608 15.89 -14.76 6.36
CA ALA A 608 15.31 -13.46 6.64
C ALA A 608 16.38 -12.39 6.94
N HIS A 609 17.49 -12.76 7.57
CA HIS A 609 18.64 -11.86 7.71
C HIS A 609 19.28 -11.52 6.36
N ILE A 610 19.45 -12.51 5.47
CA ILE A 610 19.95 -12.27 4.11
C ILE A 610 18.96 -11.40 3.32
N GLN A 611 17.64 -11.60 3.46
CA GLN A 611 16.61 -10.74 2.87
C GLN A 611 16.78 -9.28 3.33
N GLY A 612 17.11 -9.04 4.61
CA GLY A 612 17.45 -7.71 5.11
C GLY A 612 18.68 -7.10 4.43
N GLN A 613 19.76 -7.89 4.27
CA GLN A 613 20.97 -7.45 3.56
C GLN A 613 20.71 -7.17 2.06
N VAL A 614 19.87 -7.98 1.40
CA VAL A 614 19.44 -7.77 0.01
C VAL A 614 18.65 -6.47 -0.10
N TYR A 615 17.72 -6.21 0.81
CA TYR A 615 16.98 -4.95 0.85
C TYR A 615 17.92 -3.76 0.99
N GLU A 616 18.84 -3.80 1.96
CA GLU A 616 19.77 -2.70 2.23
C GLU A 616 20.72 -2.43 1.05
N ALA A 617 21.22 -3.47 0.39
CA ALA A 617 22.16 -3.33 -0.73
C ALA A 617 21.49 -2.97 -2.08
N MET A 618 20.26 -3.43 -2.33
CA MET A 618 19.63 -3.40 -3.66
C MET A 618 18.36 -2.53 -3.75
N LEU A 619 17.65 -2.31 -2.64
CA LEU A 619 16.35 -1.62 -2.60
C LEU A 619 16.38 -0.31 -1.79
N SER A 620 17.34 -0.16 -0.87
CA SER A 620 17.54 1.07 -0.10
C SER A 620 17.98 2.26 -0.96
N LYS A 621 17.44 3.45 -0.67
CA LYS A 621 17.86 4.72 -1.28
C LYS A 621 19.01 5.42 -0.52
N SER A 622 19.75 4.69 0.32
CA SER A 622 20.87 5.25 1.09
C SER A 622 21.98 5.82 0.17
N PRO A 623 22.63 6.95 0.53
CA PRO A 623 23.81 7.44 -0.19
C PRO A 623 24.94 6.40 -0.29
N THR A 624 25.09 5.53 0.72
CA THR A 624 26.09 4.43 0.69
C THR A 624 25.73 3.33 -0.32
N ALA A 625 24.45 3.12 -0.60
CA ALA A 625 23.97 2.22 -1.67
C ALA A 625 24.06 2.87 -3.06
N SER A 626 24.44 4.15 -3.15
CA SER A 626 24.58 4.88 -4.42
C SER A 626 25.97 4.70 -5.07
N ASP A 627 26.99 4.28 -4.32
CA ASP A 627 28.34 4.01 -4.82
C ASP A 627 28.38 2.70 -5.66
N VAL A 628 29.06 2.75 -6.80
CA VAL A 628 29.14 1.61 -7.75
C VAL A 628 30.00 0.47 -7.19
N TYR A 629 31.15 0.77 -6.58
CA TYR A 629 32.07 -0.24 -6.06
C TYR A 629 31.51 -0.90 -4.80
N VAL A 630 30.93 -0.12 -3.89
CA VAL A 630 30.26 -0.64 -2.68
C VAL A 630 29.07 -1.53 -3.05
N ARG A 631 28.31 -1.20 -4.10
CA ARG A 631 27.26 -2.10 -4.62
C ARG A 631 27.82 -3.39 -5.21
N LEU A 632 28.88 -3.33 -6.02
CA LEU A 632 29.46 -4.53 -6.64
C LEU A 632 30.03 -5.50 -5.59
N ASP A 633 30.70 -4.98 -4.57
CA ASP A 633 31.18 -5.78 -3.43
C ASP A 633 30.02 -6.40 -2.64
N ASN A 634 28.98 -5.61 -2.32
CA ASN A 634 27.78 -6.13 -1.67
C ASN A 634 27.06 -7.21 -2.48
N VAL A 635 26.94 -7.05 -3.81
CA VAL A 635 26.36 -8.07 -4.70
C VAL A 635 27.17 -9.36 -4.66
N ALA A 636 28.50 -9.28 -4.77
CA ALA A 636 29.38 -10.44 -4.69
C ALA A 636 29.28 -11.15 -3.33
N ARG A 637 29.32 -10.37 -2.23
CA ARG A 637 29.14 -10.86 -0.86
C ARG A 637 27.79 -11.55 -0.66
N ILE A 638 26.69 -10.95 -1.11
CA ILE A 638 25.35 -11.53 -0.98
C ILE A 638 25.20 -12.82 -1.81
N HIS A 639 25.78 -12.88 -3.00
CA HIS A 639 25.84 -14.14 -3.77
C HIS A 639 26.54 -15.26 -2.98
N GLN A 640 27.70 -14.96 -2.37
CA GLN A 640 28.43 -15.91 -1.51
C GLN A 640 27.60 -16.32 -0.29
N THR A 641 26.94 -15.37 0.39
CA THR A 641 26.09 -15.68 1.56
C THR A 641 24.90 -16.57 1.19
N LEU A 642 24.20 -16.28 0.08
CA LEU A 642 23.09 -17.12 -0.39
C LEU A 642 23.57 -18.51 -0.85
N ASP A 643 24.74 -18.61 -1.48
CA ASP A 643 25.35 -19.88 -1.88
C ASP A 643 25.76 -20.73 -0.67
N HIS A 644 26.38 -20.10 0.32
CA HIS A 644 26.78 -20.73 1.58
C HIS A 644 25.55 -21.22 2.37
N TRP A 645 24.51 -20.38 2.48
CA TRP A 645 23.25 -20.75 3.13
C TRP A 645 22.55 -21.92 2.43
N LEU A 646 22.48 -21.91 1.09
CA LEU A 646 21.88 -23.02 0.32
C LEU A 646 22.64 -24.34 0.53
N ALA A 647 23.98 -24.28 0.62
CA ALA A 647 24.83 -25.44 0.88
C ALA A 647 24.69 -26.03 2.29
N HIS A 648 24.04 -25.34 3.23
CA HIS A 648 23.70 -25.89 4.56
C HIS A 648 22.40 -26.72 4.57
N ILE A 649 21.63 -26.73 3.48
CA ILE A 649 20.44 -27.57 3.37
C ILE A 649 20.88 -28.98 2.92
N PRO A 650 20.62 -30.05 3.70
CA PRO A 650 21.01 -31.39 3.33
C PRO A 650 20.32 -31.85 2.04
N PHE A 651 20.95 -32.78 1.32
CA PHE A 651 20.47 -33.28 0.03
C PHE A 651 19.05 -33.87 0.11
N GLU A 652 18.71 -34.50 1.23
CA GLU A 652 17.41 -35.10 1.52
C GLU A 652 16.29 -34.06 1.67
N PHE A 653 16.65 -32.78 1.80
CA PHE A 653 15.75 -31.63 1.83
C PHE A 653 15.87 -30.75 0.56
N SER A 654 16.58 -31.23 -0.48
CA SER A 654 16.60 -30.62 -1.81
C SER A 654 15.19 -30.59 -2.43
N PRO A 655 14.92 -29.69 -3.41
CA PRO A 655 13.59 -29.59 -4.03
C PRO A 655 13.05 -30.93 -4.54
N ASN A 656 13.88 -31.71 -5.25
CA ASN A 656 13.49 -33.02 -5.79
C ASN A 656 13.25 -34.07 -4.67
N ALA A 657 14.10 -34.14 -3.64
CA ALA A 657 13.90 -35.06 -2.52
C ALA A 657 12.60 -34.75 -1.73
N VAL A 658 12.31 -33.46 -1.50
CA VAL A 658 11.07 -33.04 -0.85
C VAL A 658 9.85 -33.34 -1.73
N THR A 659 9.94 -33.15 -3.05
CA THR A 659 8.90 -33.56 -4.01
C THR A 659 8.60 -35.05 -3.89
N GLN A 660 9.62 -35.90 -3.96
CA GLN A 660 9.50 -37.36 -3.89
C GLN A 660 8.94 -37.86 -2.54
N SER A 661 9.11 -37.10 -1.45
CA SER A 661 8.58 -37.48 -0.14
C SER A 661 7.05 -37.57 -0.07
N GLY A 662 6.33 -36.91 -0.99
CA GLY A 662 4.87 -36.84 -1.01
C GLY A 662 4.25 -36.09 0.19
N ASN A 663 5.05 -35.56 1.11
CA ASN A 663 4.56 -34.91 2.33
C ASN A 663 4.19 -33.45 2.03
N ALA A 664 2.89 -33.19 1.90
CA ALA A 664 2.35 -31.86 1.58
C ALA A 664 2.81 -30.74 2.53
N ASN A 665 3.07 -31.03 3.81
CA ASN A 665 3.55 -30.03 4.76
C ASN A 665 5.03 -29.69 4.54
N LEU A 666 5.88 -30.70 4.24
CA LEU A 666 7.27 -30.47 3.83
C LEU A 666 7.32 -29.72 2.50
N GLN A 667 6.52 -30.15 1.51
CA GLN A 667 6.44 -29.50 0.20
C GLN A 667 6.06 -28.02 0.32
N ARG A 668 5.02 -27.69 1.11
CA ARG A 668 4.64 -26.30 1.39
C ARG A 668 5.77 -25.51 2.08
N ALA A 669 6.35 -26.07 3.14
CA ALA A 669 7.39 -25.39 3.93
C ALA A 669 8.64 -25.09 3.09
N PHE A 670 9.16 -26.08 2.36
CA PHE A 670 10.31 -25.90 1.48
C PHE A 670 9.97 -25.09 0.23
N GLY A 671 8.74 -25.14 -0.28
CA GLY A 671 8.30 -24.25 -1.35
C GLY A 671 8.42 -22.77 -0.96
N VAL A 672 8.01 -22.42 0.27
CA VAL A 672 8.19 -21.06 0.80
C VAL A 672 9.67 -20.74 1.02
N LEU A 673 10.45 -21.68 1.58
CA LEU A 673 11.89 -21.52 1.81
C LEU A 673 12.66 -21.20 0.51
N TYR A 674 12.48 -22.01 -0.53
CA TYR A 674 13.16 -21.87 -1.81
C TYR A 674 12.65 -20.68 -2.63
N SER A 675 11.36 -20.35 -2.58
CA SER A 675 10.82 -19.16 -3.26
C SER A 675 11.34 -17.84 -2.64
N SER A 676 11.48 -17.75 -1.31
CA SER A 676 12.14 -16.61 -0.67
C SER A 676 13.63 -16.48 -1.06
N HIS A 677 14.35 -17.61 -1.18
CA HIS A 677 15.75 -17.62 -1.67
C HIS A 677 15.85 -17.19 -3.13
N LEU A 678 15.00 -17.71 -4.02
CA LEU A 678 14.95 -17.32 -5.42
C LEU A 678 14.54 -15.86 -5.60
N THR A 679 13.67 -15.33 -4.74
CA THR A 679 13.31 -13.90 -4.71
C THR A 679 14.55 -13.04 -4.41
N CYS A 680 15.33 -13.41 -3.39
CA CYS A 680 16.61 -12.76 -3.10
C CYS A 680 17.55 -12.81 -4.30
N ARG A 681 17.74 -14.00 -4.88
CA ARG A 681 18.63 -14.22 -6.02
C ARG A 681 18.20 -13.44 -7.27
N SER A 682 16.90 -13.36 -7.54
CA SER A 682 16.33 -12.58 -8.64
C SER A 682 16.63 -11.08 -8.49
N VAL A 683 16.43 -10.51 -7.30
CA VAL A 683 16.74 -9.10 -7.00
C VAL A 683 18.24 -8.82 -7.14
N VAL A 684 19.11 -9.67 -6.60
CA VAL A 684 20.57 -9.51 -6.65
C VAL A 684 21.10 -9.65 -8.09
N CYS A 685 20.62 -10.64 -8.84
CA CYS A 685 20.90 -10.80 -10.28
C CYS A 685 20.31 -9.69 -11.16
N LYS A 686 19.49 -8.77 -10.59
CA LYS A 686 18.63 -7.83 -11.32
C LYS A 686 17.87 -8.50 -12.48
N ALA A 687 17.27 -9.66 -12.21
CA ALA A 687 16.55 -10.45 -13.21
C ALA A 687 15.17 -9.82 -13.52
N HIS A 688 15.21 -8.61 -14.05
CA HIS A 688 14.06 -7.78 -14.40
C HIS A 688 14.16 -7.38 -15.87
N ALA A 689 13.03 -7.42 -16.58
CA ALA A 689 13.01 -7.23 -18.05
C ALA A 689 13.47 -5.85 -18.53
N MET A 690 13.67 -4.88 -17.63
CA MET A 690 14.04 -3.49 -17.92
C MET A 690 15.40 -3.09 -17.34
N GLU A 691 16.31 -4.05 -17.09
CA GLU A 691 17.67 -3.73 -16.62
C GLU A 691 18.44 -2.93 -17.70
N ALA A 692 18.87 -1.73 -17.33
CA ALA A 692 19.35 -0.70 -18.27
C ALA A 692 20.71 -1.00 -18.93
N GLN A 693 21.48 -1.96 -18.45
CA GLN A 693 22.75 -2.40 -19.03
C GLN A 693 22.55 -3.61 -19.96
N TRP A 694 21.55 -4.45 -19.67
CA TRP A 694 21.19 -5.60 -20.51
C TRP A 694 20.45 -5.22 -21.79
N ILE A 695 19.47 -4.31 -21.71
CA ILE A 695 18.66 -3.91 -22.88
C ILE A 695 19.49 -3.35 -24.05
N PRO A 696 20.47 -2.44 -23.85
CA PRO A 696 21.35 -1.99 -24.93
C PRO A 696 22.16 -3.14 -25.57
N SER A 697 22.55 -4.14 -24.78
CA SER A 697 23.31 -5.31 -25.26
C SER A 697 22.46 -6.21 -26.17
N LEU A 698 21.17 -6.38 -25.85
CA LEU A 698 20.20 -7.07 -26.72
C LEU A 698 19.91 -6.27 -28.01
N GLN A 699 19.74 -4.96 -27.89
CA GLN A 699 19.51 -4.09 -29.05
C GLN A 699 20.71 -4.08 -30.01
N ASP A 700 21.93 -4.09 -29.46
CA ASP A 700 23.17 -4.14 -30.24
C ASP A 700 23.37 -5.49 -30.94
N PHE A 701 23.07 -6.59 -30.26
CA PHE A 701 23.00 -7.91 -30.87
C PHE A 701 21.97 -7.96 -32.01
N GLY A 702 20.77 -7.41 -31.80
CA GLY A 702 19.71 -7.35 -32.82
C GLY A 702 20.15 -6.61 -34.07
N ARG A 703 20.78 -5.42 -33.93
CA ARG A 703 21.37 -4.68 -35.06
C ARG A 703 22.41 -5.51 -35.80
N LYS A 704 23.40 -6.04 -35.09
CA LYS A 704 24.50 -6.84 -35.69
C LYS A 704 24.01 -8.11 -36.39
N ALA A 705 23.00 -8.77 -35.85
CA ALA A 705 22.40 -9.95 -36.47
C ALA A 705 21.74 -9.61 -37.83
N VAL A 706 21.05 -8.46 -37.92
CA VAL A 706 20.44 -7.97 -39.16
C VAL A 706 21.48 -7.49 -40.17
N GLU A 707 22.53 -6.80 -39.71
CA GLU A 707 23.57 -6.22 -40.58
C GLU A 707 24.59 -7.25 -41.11
N GLN A 708 24.91 -8.29 -40.34
CA GLN A 708 26.08 -9.16 -40.58
C GLN A 708 25.74 -10.65 -40.72
N GLY A 709 24.49 -11.06 -40.49
CA GLY A 709 24.00 -12.44 -40.65
C GLY A 709 24.50 -13.46 -39.61
N LEU A 710 25.65 -13.20 -38.98
CA LEU A 710 26.23 -13.99 -37.89
C LEU A 710 26.66 -13.04 -36.75
N ALA A 711 25.83 -12.96 -35.71
CA ALA A 711 26.16 -12.24 -34.49
C ALA A 711 26.35 -13.21 -33.33
N THR A 712 27.36 -12.98 -32.49
CA THR A 712 27.54 -13.73 -31.24
C THR A 712 26.50 -13.26 -30.23
N ALA A 713 25.75 -14.19 -29.63
CA ALA A 713 24.77 -13.86 -28.60
C ALA A 713 25.40 -13.09 -27.43
N PRO A 714 24.73 -12.06 -26.89
CA PRO A 714 25.26 -11.28 -25.78
C PRO A 714 25.38 -12.16 -24.53
N ARG A 715 26.47 -11.99 -23.78
CA ARG A 715 26.70 -12.76 -22.55
C ARG A 715 25.61 -12.45 -21.55
N LEU A 716 24.97 -13.48 -20.99
CA LEU A 716 24.00 -13.33 -19.90
C LEU A 716 24.62 -12.55 -18.73
N PRO A 717 23.85 -11.69 -18.04
CA PRO A 717 24.33 -11.02 -16.84
C PRO A 717 24.80 -12.00 -15.76
N VAL A 718 25.69 -11.51 -14.89
CA VAL A 718 26.30 -12.32 -13.82
C VAL A 718 25.20 -12.94 -12.93
N GLY A 719 25.39 -14.20 -12.54
CA GLY A 719 24.43 -14.95 -11.71
C GLY A 719 23.23 -15.55 -12.43
N TRP A 720 22.88 -15.10 -13.66
CA TRP A 720 21.65 -15.57 -14.34
C TRP A 720 21.64 -17.07 -14.65
N HIS A 721 22.78 -17.65 -15.05
CA HIS A 721 22.88 -19.10 -15.31
C HIS A 721 22.50 -19.93 -14.08
N LYS A 722 22.90 -19.47 -12.89
CA LYS A 722 22.67 -20.13 -11.62
C LYS A 722 21.24 -19.91 -11.11
N LEU A 723 20.72 -18.69 -11.26
CA LEU A 723 19.31 -18.39 -11.03
C LEU A 723 18.39 -19.29 -11.88
N VAL A 724 18.69 -19.46 -13.18
CA VAL A 724 17.91 -20.34 -14.08
C VAL A 724 18.00 -21.82 -13.66
N HIS A 725 19.15 -22.30 -13.19
CA HIS A 725 19.29 -23.67 -12.69
C HIS A 725 18.46 -23.88 -11.43
N GLU A 726 18.65 -23.06 -10.39
CA GLU A 726 17.91 -23.16 -9.13
C GLU A 726 16.40 -22.96 -9.32
N SER A 727 15.99 -22.14 -10.29
CA SER A 727 14.58 -21.94 -10.64
C SER A 727 13.95 -23.18 -11.29
N ARG A 728 14.71 -24.01 -12.02
CA ARG A 728 14.21 -25.26 -12.61
C ARG A 728 14.00 -26.30 -11.52
N ASP A 729 14.99 -26.49 -10.65
CA ASP A 729 14.92 -27.43 -9.54
C ASP A 729 13.76 -27.08 -8.60
N TYR A 730 13.55 -25.79 -8.31
CA TYR A 730 12.37 -25.31 -7.58
C TYR A 730 11.04 -25.56 -8.31
N MET A 731 11.01 -25.47 -9.65
CA MET A 731 9.77 -25.65 -10.41
C MET A 731 9.21 -27.08 -10.29
N GLU A 732 10.08 -28.09 -10.17
CA GLU A 732 9.66 -29.48 -9.89
C GLU A 732 8.89 -29.57 -8.55
N LEU A 733 9.40 -28.91 -7.51
CA LEU A 733 8.73 -28.80 -6.21
C LEU A 733 7.45 -27.97 -6.29
N PHE A 734 7.47 -26.83 -6.96
CA PHE A 734 6.31 -25.96 -7.09
C PHE A 734 5.13 -26.65 -7.79
N VAL A 735 5.39 -27.46 -8.83
CA VAL A 735 4.36 -28.23 -9.54
C VAL A 735 3.74 -29.34 -8.68
N ALA A 736 4.49 -29.86 -7.70
CA ALA A 736 3.99 -30.88 -6.75
C ALA A 736 3.12 -30.29 -5.63
N ILE A 737 3.23 -29.00 -5.34
CA ILE A 737 2.38 -28.30 -4.37
C ILE A 737 0.97 -28.14 -4.94
N ASN A 738 -0.05 -28.23 -4.08
CA ASN A 738 -1.44 -28.07 -4.50
C ASN A 738 -1.66 -26.67 -5.12
N ARG A 739 -2.22 -26.60 -6.33
CA ARG A 739 -2.49 -25.33 -7.04
C ARG A 739 -3.45 -24.38 -6.32
N LYS A 740 -4.22 -24.87 -5.34
CA LYS A 740 -5.10 -24.08 -4.47
C LYS A 740 -4.48 -23.79 -3.10
N ASP A 741 -3.20 -24.08 -2.88
CA ASP A 741 -2.54 -23.84 -1.61
C ASP A 741 -2.42 -22.33 -1.32
N PRO A 742 -3.05 -21.79 -0.26
CA PRO A 742 -3.05 -20.35 -0.01
C PRO A 742 -1.66 -19.75 0.16
N ALA A 743 -0.64 -20.54 0.53
CA ALA A 743 0.74 -20.05 0.61
C ALA A 743 1.33 -19.65 -0.76
N PHE A 744 0.67 -20.01 -1.87
CA PHE A 744 1.11 -19.76 -3.24
C PHE A 744 0.03 -19.16 -4.15
N ILE A 745 -1.05 -18.60 -3.58
CA ILE A 745 -2.03 -17.79 -4.31
C ILE A 745 -1.56 -16.34 -4.21
N TRP A 746 -1.04 -15.81 -5.31
CA TRP A 746 -0.50 -14.44 -5.45
C TRP A 746 -1.43 -13.60 -6.32
#